data_AF-A0A7C9KSX1-F1
#
_entry.id   AF-A0A7C9KSX1-F1
#
_cell.length_a   1.000
_cell.length_b   1.000
_cell.length_c   1.000
_cell.angle_alpha   90.00
_cell.angle_beta   90.00
_cell.angle_gamma   90.00
#
_symmetry.space_group_name_H-M   'P 1'
#
loop_
_entity.id
_entity.type
_entity.pdbx_description
1 polymer ?
#
loop_
_entity_poly.entity_id
_entity_poly.type
_entity_poly.pdbx_seq_one_letter_code
_entity_poly.pdbx_strand_id
1 'polypeptide(L)'
;MLQKEIQSCVFDVSDNTTAHIKNCARDSILELSRDIFSIKHQEASAVRTEATQVELLPRRHLYTYTEEARQKRLDYLIKHTGHPLEHVAATHLDATKLTKTIEGFIGSIEIPVGIAGPLLIKGQYAQGVYYAPLATTEGALIASISRGSSAIMQSGGTTTRVLGQRMIRAPRFEFHSVTHSVMFSDWINEHLSEIRHEIGRHSKHAQLLEIKPQIIGRSVHLQFIYNTAAAAGQNMTTVCTWHACQWIQQQLAKMAFIPLRHFMIDGNTSGDKKVSYKTFIEGRGTRVVAEVYLSAESCQQILRVTPQQLVTAYHHISEGAIASGMVGVNINAANVIAGMFTALGQDIACVHESSVAHLHMTLTADNRVYCSVTLPSLIVGTVGGGTYLPHQRECLNMLGCTDENGTARLAEIITSYCLALDISTLSAVAADEFAQSHERLGRNRPTHTSDIIPHTLQELDLSFFQQANFNPVLQGTHLTTINPEFSSNDEHSLLTHLSSNYAERLIGLFPFAMTTSAQRTLPVMLKLKPLGSEIVKMVLDIAKHCSPELFAVFQDFAHHLEFNQSHSRELAIMNQQNPQLMRYIPVIYGVIENEATGTYALIEELLQDMVLMNNINLETPWEQHHLETAIRGVADIHSIWLGREGELMWKFPQLQIPDADTVSQMNPLWQKLGNFIHQTFPELFTAEEQQDFQHWVDNTATWWQEIEQMPRTLIHGDFNPRNIAFRQQEEGLRLCAWDWELSTLHLPQRDLAELLAFSLDQHSDADSVAYCIELHRVELEQKSGLSLDPISWQRGYELALRDLWMRRIPLYMMAHKVVGYPFMERTMKTIRWLISLTRN
;
A
#
# COMPACT_ATOMS: atom_id res chain seq x y z
N MET A 1 17.97 -8.46 32.06
CA MET A 1 18.78 -9.40 32.86
C MET A 1 19.89 -10.00 31.99
N LEU A 2 20.81 -9.14 31.54
CA LEU A 2 22.09 -9.48 30.90
C LEU A 2 22.95 -8.20 30.91
N GLN A 3 23.24 -7.77 32.13
CA GLN A 3 24.09 -6.62 32.44
C GLN A 3 24.61 -6.85 33.88
N LYS A 4 25.49 -7.84 34.04
CA LYS A 4 26.29 -8.13 35.25
C LYS A 4 27.16 -9.34 34.93
N GLU A 5 28.38 -9.10 34.46
CA GLU A 5 29.60 -9.93 34.68
C GLU A 5 30.80 -9.43 33.85
N ILE A 6 31.03 -8.11 33.85
CA ILE A 6 32.34 -7.56 33.47
C ILE A 6 32.75 -6.60 34.58
N GLN A 7 33.23 -7.18 35.68
CA GLN A 7 34.01 -6.50 36.72
C GLN A 7 34.92 -7.52 37.38
N SER A 8 36.12 -7.70 36.84
CA SER A 8 37.35 -7.80 37.63
C SER A 8 38.57 -7.83 36.72
N CYS A 9 39.65 -7.20 37.20
CA CYS A 9 41.01 -7.16 36.64
C CYS A 9 41.34 -5.95 35.75
N VAL A 10 41.35 -4.79 36.40
CA VAL A 10 42.38 -3.75 36.19
C VAL A 10 43.72 -4.34 36.62
N PHE A 11 44.73 -4.32 35.74
CA PHE A 11 46.13 -4.38 36.13
C PHE A 11 46.89 -3.28 35.39
N ASP A 12 47.46 -2.39 36.18
CA ASP A 12 48.37 -1.34 35.77
C ASP A 12 49.64 -1.57 36.57
N VAL A 13 50.69 -2.13 35.94
CA VAL A 13 52.06 -2.08 36.48
C VAL A 13 53.08 -2.07 35.32
N SER A 14 53.92 -1.06 35.40
CA SER A 14 55.13 -0.68 34.65
C SER A 14 56.19 -1.76 34.39
N ASP A 15 56.90 -1.56 33.27
CA ASP A 15 58.32 -1.77 32.94
C ASP A 15 59.18 -2.86 33.61
N ASN A 16 60.05 -3.40 32.75
CA ASN A 16 61.24 -4.24 32.97
C ASN A 16 61.02 -5.73 33.24
N THR A 17 61.14 -6.57 32.21
CA THR A 17 62.32 -7.45 32.04
C THR A 17 62.27 -8.24 30.74
N THR A 18 63.01 -7.75 29.74
CA THR A 18 63.48 -8.56 28.61
C THR A 18 64.54 -9.54 29.11
N ALA A 19 64.46 -10.79 28.66
CA ALA A 19 65.44 -11.88 28.83
C ALA A 19 65.29 -12.78 30.07
N HIS A 20 64.32 -13.72 30.04
CA HIS A 20 64.56 -15.10 30.52
C HIS A 20 63.53 -16.16 30.09
N ILE A 21 62.89 -16.05 28.92
CA ILE A 21 62.05 -17.14 28.39
C ILE A 21 62.36 -17.32 26.90
N LYS A 22 63.49 -17.96 26.57
CA LYS A 22 63.83 -18.26 25.17
C LYS A 22 64.06 -19.72 24.81
N ASN A 23 63.98 -20.68 25.73
CA ASN A 23 64.21 -22.09 25.40
C ASN A 23 63.22 -23.11 26.00
N CYS A 24 62.15 -22.71 26.70
CA CYS A 24 61.15 -23.67 27.23
C CYS A 24 59.76 -23.57 26.58
N ALA A 25 59.51 -22.52 25.78
CA ALA A 25 58.20 -22.28 25.13
C ALA A 25 58.13 -22.75 23.67
N ARG A 26 59.26 -23.16 23.07
CA ARG A 26 59.30 -23.56 21.65
C ARG A 26 58.97 -25.04 21.44
N ASP A 27 59.47 -25.89 22.35
CA ASP A 27 59.23 -27.33 22.29
C ASP A 27 57.81 -27.68 22.74
N SER A 28 57.27 -26.97 23.74
CA SER A 28 55.89 -27.12 24.21
C SER A 28 54.84 -26.65 23.19
N ILE A 29 55.12 -25.62 22.38
CA ILE A 29 54.22 -25.17 21.30
C ILE A 29 54.30 -26.10 20.08
N LEU A 30 55.46 -26.67 19.78
CA LEU A 30 55.62 -27.64 18.70
C LEU A 30 54.97 -29.00 19.04
N GLU A 31 55.08 -29.46 20.29
CA GLU A 31 54.36 -30.64 20.79
C GLU A 31 52.85 -30.41 20.86
N LEU A 32 52.38 -29.26 21.38
CA LEU A 32 50.95 -28.91 21.32
C LEU A 32 50.42 -28.79 19.88
N SER A 33 51.22 -28.28 18.92
CA SER A 33 50.79 -28.24 17.51
C SER A 33 50.74 -29.61 16.86
N ARG A 34 51.65 -30.53 17.22
CA ARG A 34 51.67 -31.90 16.71
C ARG A 34 50.55 -32.73 17.32
N ASP A 35 50.23 -32.54 18.59
CA ASP A 35 49.11 -33.20 19.24
C ASP A 35 47.77 -32.65 18.77
N ILE A 36 47.65 -31.33 18.53
CA ILE A 36 46.44 -30.75 17.93
C ILE A 36 46.26 -31.19 16.47
N PHE A 37 47.33 -31.35 15.69
CA PHE A 37 47.25 -31.87 14.31
C PHE A 37 47.03 -33.39 14.26
N SER A 38 47.58 -34.14 15.21
CA SER A 38 47.41 -35.60 15.33
C SER A 38 45.99 -35.96 15.82
N ILE A 39 45.49 -35.25 16.82
CA ILE A 39 44.12 -35.40 17.35
C ILE A 39 43.11 -34.96 16.28
N LYS A 40 43.37 -33.88 15.52
CA LYS A 40 42.51 -33.52 14.37
C LYS A 40 42.59 -34.53 13.22
N HIS A 41 43.72 -35.20 12.98
CA HIS A 41 43.79 -36.22 11.93
C HIS A 41 43.15 -37.55 12.35
N GLN A 42 43.18 -37.90 13.65
CA GLN A 42 42.50 -39.08 14.18
C GLN A 42 41.00 -38.84 14.39
N GLU A 43 40.57 -37.65 14.81
CA GLU A 43 39.14 -37.26 14.85
C GLU A 43 38.56 -37.05 13.44
N ALA A 44 39.32 -36.50 12.49
CA ALA A 44 38.90 -36.45 11.08
C ALA A 44 38.87 -37.84 10.40
N SER A 45 39.53 -38.84 10.98
CA SER A 45 39.46 -40.24 10.53
C SER A 45 38.39 -41.06 11.26
N ALA A 46 37.92 -40.64 12.44
CA ALA A 46 36.92 -41.34 13.24
C ALA A 46 35.48 -40.78 13.08
N VAL A 47 35.30 -39.58 12.51
CA VAL A 47 33.99 -39.03 12.09
C VAL A 47 33.64 -39.40 10.63
N ARG A 48 34.25 -40.47 10.09
CA ARG A 48 33.98 -41.01 8.74
C ARG A 48 33.09 -42.25 8.74
N THR A 49 32.35 -42.48 9.80
CA THR A 49 31.35 -43.53 9.90
C THR A 49 30.03 -42.89 10.29
N GLU A 50 29.09 -42.88 9.33
CA GLU A 50 27.77 -42.21 9.30
C GLU A 50 27.66 -40.85 8.58
N ALA A 51 28.67 -40.44 7.79
CA ALA A 51 28.37 -39.57 6.65
C ALA A 51 27.79 -40.45 5.53
N THR A 52 26.46 -40.48 5.38
CA THR A 52 25.80 -40.92 4.13
C THR A 52 26.60 -40.39 2.94
N GLN A 53 27.05 -41.28 2.05
CA GLN A 53 27.68 -40.90 0.78
C GLN A 53 26.73 -39.91 0.07
N VAL A 54 27.00 -38.61 0.16
CA VAL A 54 26.28 -37.61 -0.63
C VAL A 54 26.73 -37.84 -2.07
N GLU A 55 25.83 -38.42 -2.86
CA GLU A 55 26.05 -38.69 -4.29
C GLU A 55 26.15 -37.36 -5.04
N LEU A 56 27.35 -36.80 -5.19
CA LEU A 56 27.55 -35.46 -5.76
C LEU A 56 27.18 -35.39 -7.24
N LEU A 57 26.41 -34.37 -7.63
CA LEU A 57 26.19 -34.06 -9.04
C LEU A 57 27.53 -33.65 -9.70
N PRO A 58 28.00 -34.33 -10.76
CA PRO A 58 29.29 -34.02 -11.36
C PRO A 58 29.32 -32.60 -11.94
N ARG A 59 30.41 -31.84 -11.71
CA ARG A 59 30.56 -30.43 -12.15
C ARG A 59 30.27 -30.20 -13.65
N ARG A 60 30.51 -31.20 -14.50
CA ARG A 60 30.18 -31.16 -15.94
C ARG A 60 28.70 -30.85 -16.23
N HIS A 61 27.79 -31.21 -15.33
CA HIS A 61 26.36 -30.93 -15.49
C HIS A 61 26.02 -29.44 -15.37
N LEU A 62 26.88 -28.61 -14.75
CA LEU A 62 26.68 -27.16 -14.69
C LEU A 62 26.75 -26.50 -16.07
N TYR A 63 27.47 -27.12 -17.01
CA TYR A 63 27.74 -26.61 -18.35
C TYR A 63 26.99 -27.40 -19.44
N THR A 64 26.02 -28.25 -19.06
CA THR A 64 25.18 -28.98 -20.00
C THR A 64 23.83 -28.28 -20.13
N TYR A 65 23.57 -27.74 -21.32
CA TYR A 65 22.46 -26.84 -21.59
C TYR A 65 21.30 -27.56 -22.28
N THR A 66 20.81 -28.63 -21.66
CA THR A 66 19.65 -29.40 -22.12
C THR A 66 18.58 -29.47 -21.04
N GLU A 67 17.34 -29.72 -21.45
CA GLU A 67 16.24 -29.90 -20.51
C GLU A 67 16.47 -31.12 -19.61
N GLU A 68 17.00 -32.21 -20.16
CA GLU A 68 17.38 -33.39 -19.38
C GLU A 68 18.42 -33.06 -18.28
N ALA A 69 19.42 -32.23 -18.60
CA ALA A 69 20.42 -31.81 -17.62
C ALA A 69 19.83 -30.85 -16.58
N ARG A 70 18.84 -30.02 -16.94
CA ARG A 70 18.07 -29.19 -16.01
C ARG A 70 17.27 -30.05 -15.04
N GLN A 71 16.51 -31.03 -15.54
CA GLN A 71 15.72 -31.93 -14.72
C GLN A 71 16.60 -32.72 -13.74
N LYS A 72 17.74 -33.26 -14.20
CA LYS A 72 18.72 -33.93 -13.32
C LYS A 72 19.21 -33.05 -12.17
N ARG A 73 19.36 -31.74 -12.40
CA ARG A 73 19.74 -30.78 -11.33
C ARG A 73 18.60 -30.53 -10.36
N LEU A 74 17.37 -30.39 -10.85
CA LEU A 74 16.17 -30.23 -10.03
C LEU A 74 15.94 -31.47 -9.15
N ASP A 75 15.96 -32.67 -9.74
CA ASP A 75 15.78 -33.93 -9.01
C ASP A 75 16.84 -34.08 -7.92
N TYR A 76 18.09 -33.73 -8.24
CA TYR A 76 19.17 -33.69 -7.27
C TYR A 76 18.87 -32.73 -6.12
N LEU A 77 18.46 -31.48 -6.41
CA LEU A 77 18.16 -30.49 -5.37
C LEU A 77 16.99 -30.94 -4.51
N ILE A 78 15.88 -31.37 -5.10
CA ILE A 78 14.69 -31.84 -4.37
C ILE A 78 15.05 -33.01 -3.45
N LYS A 79 15.82 -33.99 -3.95
CA LYS A 79 16.30 -35.14 -3.15
C LYS A 79 17.16 -34.72 -1.96
N HIS A 80 18.00 -33.70 -2.11
CA HIS A 80 18.98 -33.31 -1.09
C HIS A 80 18.49 -32.21 -0.14
N THR A 81 17.58 -31.34 -0.57
CA THR A 81 17.02 -30.27 0.27
C THR A 81 15.70 -30.68 0.92
N GLY A 82 14.99 -31.67 0.38
CA GLY A 82 13.68 -32.10 0.86
C GLY A 82 12.53 -31.12 0.54
N HIS A 83 12.77 -30.11 -0.30
CA HIS A 83 11.78 -29.09 -0.66
C HIS A 83 11.42 -29.13 -2.14
N PRO A 84 10.12 -29.02 -2.50
CA PRO A 84 9.71 -28.87 -3.88
C PRO A 84 10.17 -27.52 -4.45
N LEU A 85 10.47 -27.48 -5.74
CA LEU A 85 10.95 -26.28 -6.46
C LEU A 85 10.05 -25.93 -7.65
N GLU A 86 8.75 -26.22 -7.56
CA GLU A 86 7.79 -26.16 -8.67
C GLU A 86 7.77 -24.80 -9.40
N HIS A 87 7.67 -23.71 -8.65
CA HIS A 87 7.60 -22.36 -9.24
C HIS A 87 8.91 -21.91 -9.87
N VAL A 88 10.06 -22.22 -9.24
CA VAL A 88 11.37 -21.91 -9.83
C VAL A 88 11.61 -22.76 -11.07
N ALA A 89 11.18 -24.02 -11.06
CA ALA A 89 11.29 -24.93 -12.19
C ALA A 89 10.36 -24.56 -13.35
N ALA A 90 9.26 -23.86 -13.09
CA ALA A 90 8.39 -23.32 -14.13
C ALA A 90 9.10 -22.20 -14.89
N THR A 91 9.50 -22.46 -16.12
CA THR A 91 10.23 -21.49 -16.95
C THR A 91 9.90 -21.67 -18.42
N HIS A 92 9.75 -20.55 -19.12
CA HIS A 92 9.62 -20.50 -20.58
C HIS A 92 10.98 -20.33 -21.29
N LEU A 93 12.08 -20.23 -20.52
CA LEU A 93 13.42 -20.07 -21.08
C LEU A 93 13.95 -21.40 -21.61
N ASP A 94 14.39 -21.38 -22.87
CA ASP A 94 15.05 -22.50 -23.53
C ASP A 94 16.48 -22.67 -22.99
N ALA A 95 16.72 -23.76 -22.26
CA ALA A 95 18.02 -24.08 -21.68
C ALA A 95 19.17 -24.04 -22.71
N THR A 96 18.91 -24.43 -23.97
CA THR A 96 19.93 -24.47 -25.03
C THR A 96 20.42 -23.08 -25.44
N LYS A 97 19.61 -22.03 -25.20
CA LYS A 97 19.92 -20.64 -25.53
C LYS A 97 20.63 -19.88 -24.40
N LEU A 98 20.81 -20.49 -23.24
CA LEU A 98 21.38 -19.86 -22.04
C LEU A 98 22.89 -20.08 -21.86
N THR A 99 23.57 -20.65 -22.87
CA THR A 99 25.00 -20.99 -22.83
C THR A 99 25.96 -19.83 -22.49
N LYS A 100 25.50 -18.57 -22.63
CA LYS A 100 26.27 -17.35 -22.37
C LYS A 100 25.63 -16.45 -21.30
N THR A 101 24.63 -16.95 -20.58
CA THR A 101 23.90 -16.19 -19.56
C THR A 101 24.18 -16.72 -18.15
N ILE A 102 24.15 -18.05 -17.99
CA ILE A 102 24.20 -18.67 -16.66
C ILE A 102 24.77 -20.08 -16.75
N GLU A 103 25.32 -20.58 -15.65
CA GLU A 103 25.67 -21.98 -15.43
C GLU A 103 24.73 -22.58 -14.39
N GLY A 104 24.54 -23.90 -14.39
CA GLY A 104 23.76 -24.51 -13.31
C GLY A 104 22.25 -24.17 -13.33
N PHE A 105 21.73 -23.60 -14.43
CA PHE A 105 20.30 -23.37 -14.70
C PHE A 105 19.34 -24.44 -14.14
N ILE A 106 18.45 -24.05 -13.24
CA ILE A 106 17.36 -24.88 -12.72
C ILE A 106 15.99 -24.33 -13.10
N GLY A 107 15.91 -23.06 -13.47
CA GLY A 107 14.73 -22.36 -13.94
C GLY A 107 14.85 -20.86 -13.71
N SER A 108 13.75 -20.16 -13.46
CA SER A 108 13.70 -18.69 -13.42
C SER A 108 12.92 -18.16 -12.22
N ILE A 109 13.13 -16.89 -11.90
CA ILE A 109 12.32 -16.13 -10.94
C ILE A 109 11.52 -15.09 -11.71
N GLU A 110 10.25 -14.96 -11.38
CA GLU A 110 9.39 -13.90 -11.88
C GLU A 110 9.49 -12.67 -10.98
N ILE A 111 9.71 -11.51 -11.58
CA ILE A 111 9.73 -10.22 -10.89
C ILE A 111 8.63 -9.38 -11.54
N PRO A 112 7.68 -8.81 -10.78
CA PRO A 112 6.61 -7.99 -11.34
C PRO A 112 7.19 -6.83 -12.14
N VAL A 113 6.68 -6.65 -13.37
CA VAL A 113 7.04 -5.52 -14.24
C VAL A 113 5.87 -4.57 -14.33
N GLY A 114 6.07 -3.32 -13.92
CA GLY A 114 5.10 -2.25 -14.13
C GLY A 114 5.65 -1.13 -15.01
N ILE A 115 4.82 -0.13 -15.27
CA ILE A 115 5.11 0.95 -16.21
C ILE A 115 5.03 2.30 -15.49
N ALA A 116 6.10 3.09 -15.57
CA ALA A 116 6.12 4.48 -15.12
C ALA A 116 6.07 5.45 -16.31
N GLY A 117 5.48 6.63 -16.10
CA GLY A 117 5.31 7.66 -17.13
C GLY A 117 3.84 8.04 -17.34
N PRO A 118 3.49 8.74 -18.45
CA PRO A 118 4.39 9.18 -19.52
C PRO A 118 5.42 10.22 -19.07
N LEU A 119 6.60 10.23 -19.70
CA LEU A 119 7.62 11.27 -19.52
C LEU A 119 8.06 11.84 -20.87
N LEU A 120 7.90 13.16 -21.04
CA LEU A 120 8.39 13.89 -22.21
C LEU A 120 9.90 14.16 -22.08
N ILE A 121 10.69 13.67 -23.02
CA ILE A 121 12.14 13.80 -23.06
C ILE A 121 12.58 14.52 -24.34
N LYS A 122 13.44 15.54 -24.19
CA LYS A 122 14.03 16.38 -25.24
C LYS A 122 15.55 16.15 -25.31
N GLY A 123 15.94 14.90 -25.45
CA GLY A 123 17.32 14.39 -25.45
C GLY A 123 18.05 14.58 -26.79
N GLN A 124 19.33 14.26 -26.89
CA GLN A 124 19.98 14.20 -28.20
C GLN A 124 19.52 12.96 -28.97
N TYR A 125 19.25 11.86 -28.25
CA TYR A 125 18.92 10.55 -28.80
C TYR A 125 17.50 10.08 -28.41
N ALA A 126 17.01 10.50 -27.25
CA ALA A 126 15.64 10.28 -26.78
C ALA A 126 14.78 11.53 -27.02
N GLN A 127 13.93 11.50 -28.05
CA GLN A 127 13.01 12.58 -28.41
C GLN A 127 11.57 12.07 -28.36
N GLY A 128 10.72 12.70 -27.55
CA GLY A 128 9.29 12.36 -27.44
C GLY A 128 8.88 11.81 -26.07
N VAL A 129 7.74 11.14 -26.03
CA VAL A 129 7.15 10.58 -24.81
C VAL A 129 7.58 9.13 -24.66
N TYR A 130 8.09 8.78 -23.48
CA TYR A 130 8.54 7.42 -23.15
C TYR A 130 7.75 6.89 -21.95
N TYR A 131 7.62 5.56 -21.88
CA TYR A 131 7.05 4.81 -20.77
C TYR A 131 8.10 3.82 -20.26
N ALA A 132 8.60 4.00 -19.03
CA ALA A 132 9.66 3.16 -18.49
C ALA A 132 9.11 1.85 -17.93
N PRO A 133 9.60 0.68 -18.38
CA PRO A 133 9.34 -0.58 -17.70
C PRO A 133 10.25 -0.70 -16.47
N LEU A 134 9.68 -1.03 -15.32
CA LEU A 134 10.44 -1.31 -14.09
C LEU A 134 10.04 -2.65 -13.51
N ALA A 135 11.02 -3.53 -13.33
CA ALA A 135 10.86 -4.79 -12.63
C ALA A 135 11.20 -4.59 -11.14
N THR A 136 10.20 -4.62 -10.26
CA THR A 136 10.39 -4.33 -8.84
C THR A 136 9.38 -5.06 -7.96
N THR A 137 9.76 -5.31 -6.71
CA THR A 137 8.86 -5.75 -5.64
C THR A 137 8.66 -4.66 -4.58
N GLU A 138 9.26 -3.49 -4.76
CA GLU A 138 9.06 -2.34 -3.89
C GLU A 138 7.77 -1.62 -4.28
N GLY A 139 6.76 -1.72 -3.41
CA GLY A 139 5.51 -1.00 -3.60
C GLY A 139 5.70 0.52 -3.48
N ALA A 140 4.75 1.29 -4.01
CA ALA A 140 4.83 2.74 -4.19
C ALA A 140 5.88 3.26 -5.20
N LEU A 141 6.92 2.47 -5.55
CA LEU A 141 8.02 2.94 -6.39
C LEU A 141 7.54 3.49 -7.74
N ILE A 142 6.84 2.67 -8.53
CA ILE A 142 6.35 3.06 -9.86
C ILE A 142 5.38 4.24 -9.77
N ALA A 143 4.52 4.28 -8.74
CA ALA A 143 3.60 5.38 -8.52
C ALA A 143 4.35 6.71 -8.25
N SER A 144 5.43 6.67 -7.45
CA SER A 144 6.27 7.83 -7.19
C SER A 144 7.00 8.31 -8.45
N ILE A 145 7.54 7.38 -9.25
CA ILE A 145 8.19 7.72 -10.53
C ILE A 145 7.17 8.39 -11.47
N SER A 146 5.95 7.85 -11.56
CA SER A 146 4.88 8.43 -12.38
C SER A 146 4.45 9.80 -11.88
N ARG A 147 4.34 10.02 -10.57
CA ARG A 147 4.05 11.35 -9.99
C ARG A 147 5.10 12.38 -10.40
N GLY A 148 6.39 12.04 -10.26
CA GLY A 148 7.49 12.89 -10.71
C GLY A 148 7.47 13.14 -12.22
N SER A 149 7.14 12.11 -13.01
CA SER A 149 7.05 12.20 -14.46
C SER A 149 5.93 13.16 -14.89
N SER A 150 4.78 13.11 -14.23
CA SER A 150 3.67 14.05 -14.46
C SER A 150 4.06 15.50 -14.16
N ALA A 151 4.76 15.74 -13.04
CA ALA A 151 5.22 17.09 -12.70
C ALA A 151 6.21 17.65 -13.73
N ILE A 152 7.13 16.81 -14.20
CA ILE A 152 8.07 17.18 -15.26
C ILE A 152 7.34 17.44 -16.58
N MET A 153 6.37 16.58 -16.93
CA MET A 153 5.63 16.69 -18.18
C MET A 153 4.78 17.96 -18.22
N GLN A 154 4.08 18.31 -17.14
CA GLN A 154 3.35 19.58 -17.02
C GLN A 154 4.29 20.80 -17.05
N SER A 155 5.56 20.60 -16.67
CA SER A 155 6.61 21.62 -16.76
C SER A 155 7.36 21.66 -18.11
N GLY A 156 6.84 20.98 -19.13
CA GLY A 156 7.36 21.01 -20.51
C GLY A 156 8.43 19.97 -20.82
N GLY A 157 8.65 18.98 -19.95
CA GLY A 157 9.52 17.83 -20.18
C GLY A 157 11.00 18.07 -19.86
N THR A 158 11.74 16.96 -19.74
CA THR A 158 13.18 16.96 -19.40
C THR A 158 14.05 17.27 -20.60
N THR A 159 15.14 18.02 -20.41
CA THR A 159 16.25 18.12 -21.36
C THR A 159 17.38 17.22 -20.90
N THR A 160 17.95 16.40 -21.76
CA THR A 160 19.02 15.44 -21.37
C THR A 160 20.09 15.30 -22.44
N ARG A 161 21.33 15.01 -22.05
CA ARG A 161 22.48 14.86 -22.95
C ARG A 161 23.46 13.82 -22.44
N VAL A 162 23.93 12.96 -23.34
CA VAL A 162 25.14 12.15 -23.11
C VAL A 162 26.38 13.02 -23.29
N LEU A 163 27.21 13.10 -22.25
CA LEU A 163 28.45 13.90 -22.25
C LEU A 163 29.67 13.10 -22.69
N GLY A 164 29.61 11.77 -22.60
CA GLY A 164 30.67 10.90 -23.09
C GLY A 164 30.51 9.46 -22.63
N GLN A 165 31.22 8.55 -23.31
CA GLN A 165 31.28 7.14 -22.97
C GLN A 165 32.74 6.69 -22.78
N ARG A 166 33.03 5.97 -21.71
CA ARG A 166 34.36 5.43 -21.39
C ARG A 166 34.30 4.18 -20.51
N MET A 167 34.48 3.00 -21.09
CA MET A 167 34.62 1.76 -20.31
C MET A 167 36.06 1.55 -19.87
N ILE A 168 36.28 1.14 -18.61
CA ILE A 168 37.62 1.04 -18.02
C ILE A 168 37.92 -0.40 -17.59
N ARG A 169 39.10 -0.89 -17.96
CA ARG A 169 39.71 -2.12 -17.40
C ARG A 169 41.12 -1.82 -16.91
N ALA A 170 41.48 -2.34 -15.73
CA ALA A 170 42.67 -1.86 -15.03
C ALA A 170 43.61 -2.99 -14.56
N PRO A 171 44.38 -3.65 -15.44
CA PRO A 171 45.37 -4.64 -15.06
C PRO A 171 46.50 -4.07 -14.19
N ARG A 172 47.11 -4.94 -13.40
CA ARG A 172 48.25 -4.65 -12.52
C ARG A 172 49.47 -5.45 -12.94
N PHE A 173 50.59 -4.77 -13.08
CA PHE A 173 51.92 -5.34 -13.31
C PHE A 173 52.82 -5.04 -12.11
N GLU A 174 53.53 -6.03 -11.59
CA GLU A 174 54.42 -5.89 -10.45
C GLU A 174 55.87 -6.16 -10.85
N PHE A 175 56.78 -5.33 -10.34
CA PHE A 175 58.20 -5.37 -10.65
C PHE A 175 59.05 -5.48 -9.37
N HIS A 176 60.37 -5.60 -9.55
CA HIS A 176 61.32 -5.70 -8.44
C HIS A 176 61.56 -4.37 -7.71
N SER A 177 61.40 -3.23 -8.39
CA SER A 177 61.65 -1.90 -7.82
C SER A 177 60.74 -0.85 -8.46
N VAL A 178 60.62 0.31 -7.82
CA VAL A 178 59.91 1.48 -8.39
C VAL A 178 60.56 1.96 -9.68
N THR A 179 61.88 1.85 -9.82
CA THR A 179 62.60 2.21 -11.06
C THR A 179 62.08 1.41 -12.26
N HIS A 180 61.91 0.09 -12.10
CA HIS A 180 61.33 -0.74 -13.15
C HIS A 180 59.87 -0.37 -13.44
N SER A 181 59.09 0.01 -12.42
CA SER A 181 57.73 0.51 -12.62
C SER A 181 57.70 1.78 -13.48
N VAL A 182 58.62 2.72 -13.24
CA VAL A 182 58.73 3.96 -14.04
C VAL A 182 59.13 3.63 -15.48
N MET A 183 60.16 2.81 -15.66
CA MET A 183 60.59 2.35 -17.00
C MET A 183 59.44 1.68 -17.76
N PHE A 184 58.66 0.83 -17.08
CA PHE A 184 57.48 0.20 -17.69
C PHE A 184 56.38 1.21 -18.05
N SER A 185 56.14 2.20 -17.19
CA SER A 185 55.16 3.26 -17.46
C SER A 185 55.53 4.07 -18.70
N ASP A 186 56.80 4.44 -18.84
CA ASP A 186 57.30 5.17 -20.02
C ASP A 186 57.19 4.29 -21.28
N TRP A 187 57.59 3.03 -21.16
CA TRP A 187 57.47 2.04 -22.24
C TRP A 187 56.03 1.88 -22.75
N ILE A 188 55.04 1.86 -21.87
CA ILE A 188 53.62 1.78 -22.26
C ILE A 188 53.20 2.99 -23.11
N ASN A 189 53.68 4.18 -22.76
CA ASN A 189 53.36 5.39 -23.52
C ASN A 189 54.00 5.38 -24.91
N GLU A 190 55.24 4.90 -25.04
CA GLU A 190 55.95 4.76 -26.31
C GLU A 190 55.28 3.76 -27.25
N HIS A 191 54.70 2.69 -26.71
CA HIS A 191 54.11 1.58 -27.48
C HIS A 191 52.58 1.61 -27.57
N LEU A 192 51.95 2.77 -27.28
CA LEU A 192 50.50 2.90 -27.27
C LEU A 192 49.87 2.56 -28.64
N SER A 193 50.57 2.87 -29.74
CA SER A 193 50.09 2.61 -31.10
C SER A 193 50.03 1.11 -31.42
N GLU A 194 51.05 0.36 -31.02
CA GLU A 194 51.09 -1.10 -31.18
C GLU A 194 50.05 -1.79 -30.30
N ILE A 195 49.85 -1.30 -29.08
CA ILE A 195 48.81 -1.80 -28.18
C ILE A 195 47.41 -1.56 -28.78
N ARG A 196 47.16 -0.37 -29.34
CA ARG A 196 45.92 -0.09 -30.09
C ARG A 196 45.73 -1.03 -31.27
N HIS A 197 46.79 -1.29 -32.03
CA HIS A 197 46.74 -2.21 -33.17
C HIS A 197 46.37 -3.62 -32.71
N GLU A 198 47.00 -4.12 -31.64
CA GLU A 198 46.70 -5.46 -31.13
C GLU A 198 45.25 -5.59 -30.66
N ILE A 199 44.72 -4.59 -29.94
CA ILE A 199 43.31 -4.54 -29.55
C ILE A 199 42.38 -4.58 -30.78
N GLY A 200 42.68 -3.81 -31.82
CA GLY A 200 41.88 -3.75 -33.05
C GLY A 200 41.79 -5.07 -33.83
N ARG A 201 42.70 -6.02 -33.57
CA ARG A 201 42.64 -7.38 -34.15
C ARG A 201 41.59 -8.26 -33.50
N HIS A 202 41.21 -7.96 -32.25
CA HIS A 202 40.29 -8.78 -31.45
C HIS A 202 38.86 -8.21 -31.39
N SER A 203 38.68 -6.90 -31.56
CA SER A 203 37.35 -6.29 -31.65
C SER A 203 37.34 -5.04 -32.51
N LYS A 204 36.33 -4.92 -33.38
CA LYS A 204 36.03 -3.69 -34.13
C LYS A 204 35.20 -2.69 -33.33
N HIS A 205 34.60 -3.13 -32.21
CA HIS A 205 33.71 -2.32 -31.37
C HIS A 205 34.41 -1.77 -30.12
N ALA A 206 35.55 -2.33 -29.73
CA ALA A 206 36.36 -1.82 -28.62
C ALA A 206 37.44 -0.87 -29.14
N GLN A 207 37.19 0.43 -29.08
CA GLN A 207 38.18 1.43 -29.48
C GLN A 207 38.96 1.92 -28.26
N LEU A 208 40.25 1.60 -28.16
CA LEU A 208 41.12 2.11 -27.09
C LEU A 208 41.38 3.60 -27.29
N LEU A 209 40.86 4.41 -26.37
CA LEU A 209 41.02 5.86 -26.33
C LEU A 209 42.38 6.21 -25.73
N GLU A 210 42.68 5.68 -24.54
CA GLU A 210 43.85 6.05 -23.74
C GLU A 210 44.26 4.88 -22.81
N ILE A 211 45.54 4.83 -22.43
CA ILE A 211 46.02 4.04 -21.30
C ILE A 211 46.63 5.00 -20.29
N LYS A 212 46.16 4.97 -19.03
CA LYS A 212 46.74 5.76 -17.94
C LYS A 212 47.50 4.86 -16.96
N PRO A 213 48.84 4.91 -16.95
CA PRO A 213 49.62 4.23 -15.93
C PRO A 213 49.49 4.92 -14.56
N GLN A 214 49.29 4.12 -13.51
CA GLN A 214 49.30 4.56 -12.12
C GLN A 214 50.26 3.70 -11.32
N ILE A 215 51.36 4.30 -10.87
CA ILE A 215 52.39 3.61 -10.09
C ILE A 215 51.97 3.59 -8.61
N ILE A 216 51.94 2.40 -8.01
CA ILE A 216 51.72 2.18 -6.58
C ILE A 216 52.86 1.29 -6.06
N GLY A 217 53.84 1.91 -5.40
CA GLY A 217 55.07 1.25 -4.98
C GLY A 217 55.81 0.62 -6.18
N ARG A 218 56.10 -0.68 -6.10
CA ARG A 218 56.74 -1.44 -7.20
C ARG A 218 55.74 -2.08 -8.16
N SER A 219 54.59 -1.45 -8.36
CA SER A 219 53.54 -1.94 -9.26
C SER A 219 52.97 -0.82 -10.10
N VAL A 220 52.49 -1.17 -11.29
CA VAL A 220 51.84 -0.26 -12.22
C VAL A 220 50.47 -0.79 -12.54
N HIS A 221 49.45 0.00 -12.24
CA HIS A 221 48.07 -0.24 -12.65
C HIS A 221 47.83 0.51 -13.95
N LEU A 222 47.53 -0.19 -15.04
CA LEU A 222 47.27 0.44 -16.34
C LEU A 222 45.77 0.57 -16.54
N GLN A 223 45.24 1.79 -16.58
CA GLN A 223 43.82 2.00 -16.89
C GLN A 223 43.64 2.06 -18.40
N PHE A 224 43.17 0.98 -19.00
CA PHE A 224 42.75 0.96 -20.39
C PHE A 224 41.34 1.55 -20.50
N ILE A 225 41.20 2.61 -21.29
CA ILE A 225 39.96 3.37 -21.45
C ILE A 225 39.43 3.20 -22.86
N TYR A 226 38.21 2.70 -23.00
CA TYR A 226 37.61 2.32 -24.28
C TYR A 226 36.31 3.06 -24.58
N ASN A 227 36.03 3.31 -25.87
CA ASN A 227 34.66 3.41 -26.35
C ASN A 227 34.16 2.01 -26.75
N THR A 228 32.89 1.69 -26.46
CA THR A 228 32.34 0.32 -26.61
C THR A 228 31.09 0.25 -27.48
N ALA A 229 30.80 1.30 -28.25
CA ALA A 229 29.62 1.40 -29.11
C ALA A 229 28.32 1.08 -28.33
N ALA A 230 27.48 0.19 -28.87
CA ALA A 230 26.19 -0.19 -28.28
C ALA A 230 26.31 -1.18 -27.10
N ALA A 231 27.47 -1.78 -26.85
CA ALA A 231 27.64 -2.71 -25.74
C ALA A 231 28.00 -1.97 -24.44
N ALA A 232 27.54 -2.48 -23.30
CA ALA A 232 28.04 -2.06 -21.99
C ALA A 232 29.56 -2.28 -21.86
N GLY A 233 30.07 -3.32 -22.55
CA GLY A 233 31.49 -3.41 -22.90
C GLY A 233 32.41 -4.05 -21.86
N GLN A 234 31.93 -4.45 -20.68
CA GLN A 234 32.77 -5.05 -19.62
C GLN A 234 33.51 -6.31 -20.08
N ASN A 235 32.80 -7.28 -20.68
CA ASN A 235 33.42 -8.54 -21.13
C ASN A 235 34.35 -8.32 -22.33
N MET A 236 33.91 -7.53 -23.31
CA MET A 236 34.69 -7.20 -24.49
C MET A 236 36.01 -6.51 -24.12
N THR A 237 35.96 -5.51 -23.25
CA THR A 237 37.17 -4.79 -22.80
C THR A 237 38.09 -5.67 -21.97
N THR A 238 37.55 -6.63 -21.20
CA THR A 238 38.38 -7.61 -20.48
C THR A 238 39.18 -8.49 -21.45
N VAL A 239 38.54 -9.03 -22.48
CA VAL A 239 39.20 -9.87 -23.49
C VAL A 239 40.23 -9.06 -24.29
N CYS A 240 39.86 -7.86 -24.73
CA CYS A 240 40.77 -6.97 -25.47
C CYS A 240 42.00 -6.59 -24.62
N THR A 241 41.78 -6.19 -23.37
CA THR A 241 42.87 -5.88 -22.43
C THR A 241 43.70 -7.12 -22.13
N TRP A 242 43.11 -8.31 -22.02
CA TRP A 242 43.86 -9.54 -21.80
C TRP A 242 44.81 -9.85 -22.95
N HIS A 243 44.34 -9.78 -24.20
CA HIS A 243 45.21 -9.95 -25.36
C HIS A 243 46.31 -8.89 -25.43
N ALA A 244 45.99 -7.62 -25.19
CA ALA A 244 46.98 -6.56 -25.07
C ALA A 244 48.02 -6.88 -23.97
N CYS A 245 47.58 -7.35 -22.81
CA CYS A 245 48.46 -7.72 -21.70
C CYS A 245 49.30 -8.97 -22.01
N GLN A 246 48.79 -9.93 -22.77
CA GLN A 246 49.59 -11.06 -23.24
C GLN A 246 50.70 -10.59 -24.18
N TRP A 247 50.38 -9.69 -25.11
CA TRP A 247 51.36 -9.08 -25.99
C TRP A 247 52.40 -8.28 -25.20
N ILE A 248 51.98 -7.46 -24.23
CA ILE A 248 52.89 -6.72 -23.32
C ILE A 248 53.83 -7.69 -22.60
N GLN A 249 53.29 -8.77 -22.00
CA GLN A 249 54.11 -9.78 -21.30
C GLN A 249 55.13 -10.44 -22.23
N GLN A 250 54.76 -10.71 -23.49
CA GLN A 250 55.67 -11.25 -24.49
C GLN A 250 56.78 -10.26 -24.90
N GLN A 251 56.50 -8.95 -24.94
CA GLN A 251 57.54 -7.95 -25.19
C GLN A 251 58.46 -7.78 -23.98
N LEU A 252 57.90 -7.73 -22.76
CA LEU A 252 58.68 -7.64 -21.53
C LEU A 252 59.59 -8.86 -21.33
N ALA A 253 59.16 -10.05 -21.72
CA ALA A 253 60.00 -11.26 -21.66
C ALA A 253 61.27 -11.16 -22.52
N LYS A 254 61.31 -10.26 -23.52
CA LYS A 254 62.49 -9.98 -24.35
C LYS A 254 63.39 -8.89 -23.74
N MET A 255 62.93 -8.19 -22.71
CA MET A 255 63.61 -7.04 -22.09
C MET A 255 64.11 -7.40 -20.70
N ALA A 256 65.34 -7.92 -20.62
CA ALA A 256 65.94 -8.34 -19.35
C ALA A 256 66.05 -7.23 -18.29
N PHE A 257 66.02 -5.95 -18.71
CA PHE A 257 66.14 -4.80 -17.82
C PHE A 257 64.81 -4.31 -17.21
N ILE A 258 63.65 -4.87 -17.61
CA ILE A 258 62.34 -4.63 -16.96
C ILE A 258 61.71 -5.97 -16.53
N PRO A 259 62.27 -6.66 -15.53
CA PRO A 259 61.81 -7.98 -15.12
C PRO A 259 60.42 -7.93 -14.47
N LEU A 260 59.42 -8.47 -15.16
CA LEU A 260 58.06 -8.65 -14.65
C LEU A 260 58.05 -9.75 -13.59
N ARG A 261 57.47 -9.46 -12.42
CA ARG A 261 57.32 -10.41 -11.31
C ARG A 261 55.94 -11.03 -11.25
N HIS A 262 54.89 -10.23 -11.38
CA HIS A 262 53.52 -10.70 -11.26
C HIS A 262 52.56 -9.87 -12.11
N PHE A 263 51.52 -10.51 -12.63
CA PHE A 263 50.49 -9.89 -13.45
C PHE A 263 49.10 -10.28 -12.94
N MET A 264 48.18 -9.30 -12.94
CA MET A 264 46.76 -9.51 -12.69
C MET A 264 45.94 -8.73 -13.71
N ILE A 265 44.89 -9.33 -14.25
CA ILE A 265 44.03 -8.70 -15.26
C ILE A 265 43.19 -7.53 -14.71
N ASP A 266 42.92 -7.53 -13.40
CA ASP A 266 42.24 -6.43 -12.71
C ASP A 266 42.90 -6.15 -11.35
N GLY A 267 43.36 -4.92 -11.17
CA GLY A 267 43.95 -4.39 -9.94
C GLY A 267 42.98 -3.52 -9.14
N ASN A 268 41.68 -3.59 -9.45
CA ASN A 268 40.58 -2.89 -8.78
C ASN A 268 40.56 -1.36 -8.92
N THR A 269 41.43 -0.78 -9.75
CA THR A 269 41.41 0.67 -10.08
C THR A 269 40.46 1.00 -11.23
N SER A 270 39.74 0.00 -11.76
CA SER A 270 38.65 0.15 -12.74
C SER A 270 37.34 0.60 -12.08
N GLY A 271 37.14 0.30 -10.79
CA GLY A 271 35.88 0.54 -10.08
C GLY A 271 34.73 -0.41 -10.47
N ASP A 272 34.98 -1.45 -11.26
CA ASP A 272 33.93 -2.33 -11.81
C ASP A 272 33.06 -2.97 -10.71
N LYS A 273 31.78 -2.56 -10.64
CA LYS A 273 30.79 -2.94 -9.62
C LYS A 273 31.10 -2.42 -8.20
N LYS A 274 31.89 -1.35 -8.07
CA LYS A 274 32.27 -0.70 -6.80
C LYS A 274 32.04 0.81 -6.91
N VAL A 275 31.60 1.44 -5.82
CA VAL A 275 31.56 2.90 -5.73
C VAL A 275 32.99 3.41 -5.53
N SER A 276 33.38 4.42 -6.29
CA SER A 276 34.64 5.13 -6.07
C SER A 276 34.52 6.60 -6.42
N TYR A 277 35.20 7.45 -5.65
CA TYR A 277 35.27 8.89 -5.96
C TYR A 277 35.95 9.17 -7.30
N LYS A 278 36.87 8.28 -7.71
CA LYS A 278 37.54 8.35 -9.01
C LYS A 278 36.55 8.22 -10.16
N THR A 279 35.70 7.18 -10.16
CA THR A 279 34.68 7.00 -11.21
C THR A 279 33.61 8.10 -11.15
N PHE A 280 33.32 8.65 -9.98
CA PHE A 280 32.48 9.86 -9.86
C PHE A 280 33.06 11.07 -10.60
N ILE A 281 34.36 11.37 -10.43
CA ILE A 281 35.02 12.50 -11.09
C ILE A 281 35.25 12.23 -12.58
N GLU A 282 35.93 11.13 -12.88
CA GLU A 282 36.45 10.83 -14.21
C GLU A 282 35.41 10.18 -15.13
N GLY A 283 34.38 9.56 -14.57
CA GLY A 283 33.34 8.81 -15.27
C GLY A 283 33.74 7.37 -15.65
N ARG A 284 32.74 6.50 -15.79
CA ARG A 284 32.88 5.11 -16.26
C ARG A 284 31.59 4.61 -16.92
N GLY A 285 31.66 4.00 -18.10
CA GLY A 285 30.47 3.79 -18.92
C GLY A 285 29.98 5.10 -19.51
N THR A 286 28.69 5.38 -19.41
CA THR A 286 28.06 6.56 -20.01
C THR A 286 27.88 7.66 -18.96
N ARG A 287 28.44 8.85 -19.22
CA ARG A 287 28.18 10.06 -18.45
C ARG A 287 27.03 10.82 -19.09
N VAL A 288 25.98 11.09 -18.32
CA VAL A 288 24.74 11.65 -18.83
C VAL A 288 24.14 12.62 -17.80
N VAL A 289 23.55 13.70 -18.29
CA VAL A 289 22.90 14.73 -17.48
C VAL A 289 21.45 14.91 -17.95
N ALA A 290 20.55 15.17 -17.01
CA ALA A 290 19.18 15.57 -17.28
C ALA A 290 18.83 16.79 -16.43
N GLU A 291 18.01 17.71 -16.97
CA GLU A 291 17.54 18.90 -16.29
C GLU A 291 16.08 19.23 -16.61
N VAL A 292 15.43 19.95 -15.70
CA VAL A 292 14.07 20.45 -15.83
C VAL A 292 13.92 21.76 -15.05
N TYR A 293 13.02 22.63 -15.53
CA TYR A 293 12.53 23.79 -14.79
C TYR A 293 11.09 23.52 -14.36
N LEU A 294 10.87 23.14 -13.10
CA LEU A 294 9.54 22.85 -12.57
C LEU A 294 8.74 24.14 -12.35
N SER A 295 7.51 24.19 -12.86
CA SER A 295 6.59 25.30 -12.59
C SER A 295 6.11 25.27 -11.13
N ALA A 296 5.81 26.44 -10.57
CA ALA A 296 5.22 26.54 -9.23
C ALA A 296 3.91 25.74 -9.13
N GLU A 297 3.10 25.77 -10.19
CA GLU A 297 1.87 25.01 -10.31
C GLU A 297 2.11 23.49 -10.21
N SER A 298 3.10 22.96 -10.95
CA SER A 298 3.42 21.52 -10.90
C SER A 298 3.92 21.11 -9.51
N CYS A 299 4.73 21.95 -8.86
CA CYS A 299 5.16 21.72 -7.49
C CYS A 299 3.95 21.63 -6.52
N GLN A 300 2.99 22.55 -6.63
CA GLN A 300 1.87 22.63 -5.69
C GLN A 300 0.79 21.60 -5.96
N GLN A 301 0.36 21.44 -7.21
CA GLN A 301 -0.78 20.57 -7.56
C GLN A 301 -0.39 19.09 -7.61
N ILE A 302 0.80 18.76 -8.12
CA ILE A 302 1.23 17.36 -8.29
C ILE A 302 2.13 16.92 -7.14
N LEU A 303 3.17 17.68 -6.85
CA LEU A 303 4.18 17.31 -5.85
C LEU A 303 3.77 17.69 -4.42
N ARG A 304 2.69 18.47 -4.27
CA ARG A 304 2.11 18.93 -3.00
C ARG A 304 3.10 19.71 -2.12
N VAL A 305 4.02 20.44 -2.75
CA VAL A 305 5.01 21.30 -2.07
C VAL A 305 5.15 22.64 -2.78
N THR A 306 5.57 23.68 -2.06
CA THR A 306 5.99 24.93 -2.70
C THR A 306 7.40 24.79 -3.30
N PRO A 307 7.76 25.57 -4.34
CA PRO A 307 9.12 25.62 -4.89
C PRO A 307 10.20 25.84 -3.81
N GLN A 308 9.95 26.77 -2.88
CA GLN A 308 10.86 27.07 -1.78
C GLN A 308 11.03 25.88 -0.84
N GLN A 309 9.93 25.20 -0.46
CA GLN A 309 10.01 24.02 0.40
C GLN A 309 10.83 22.89 -0.24
N LEU A 310 10.68 22.65 -1.54
CA LEU A 310 11.43 21.63 -2.27
C LEU A 310 12.94 21.91 -2.26
N VAL A 311 13.34 23.15 -2.57
CA VAL A 311 14.76 23.55 -2.58
C VAL A 311 15.34 23.53 -1.16
N THR A 312 14.59 23.99 -0.16
CA THR A 312 15.00 23.91 1.25
C THR A 312 15.21 22.46 1.68
N ALA A 313 14.29 21.56 1.33
CA ALA A 313 14.44 20.12 1.62
C ALA A 313 15.68 19.53 0.96
N TYR A 314 15.97 19.91 -0.30
CA TYR A 314 17.20 19.52 -0.99
C TYR A 314 18.46 19.93 -0.22
N HIS A 315 18.51 21.15 0.34
CA HIS A 315 19.64 21.59 1.15
C HIS A 315 19.80 20.75 2.42
N HIS A 316 18.70 20.49 3.15
CA HIS A 316 18.74 19.68 4.37
C HIS A 316 19.24 18.25 4.12
N ILE A 317 18.78 17.59 3.07
CA ILE A 317 19.29 16.24 2.75
C ILE A 317 20.74 16.27 2.30
N SER A 318 21.19 17.36 1.65
CA SER A 318 22.55 17.48 1.13
C SER A 318 23.53 17.58 2.29
N GLU A 319 23.16 18.31 3.34
CA GLU A 319 23.91 18.35 4.60
C GLU A 319 24.09 16.95 5.20
N GLY A 320 23.00 16.17 5.29
CA GLY A 320 23.03 14.79 5.77
C GLY A 320 23.87 13.85 4.87
N ALA A 321 23.76 14.00 3.56
CA ALA A 321 24.53 13.22 2.58
C ALA A 321 26.03 13.49 2.70
N ILE A 322 26.42 14.75 2.86
CA ILE A 322 27.82 15.15 3.07
C ILE A 322 28.33 14.60 4.40
N ALA A 323 27.56 14.77 5.49
CA ALA A 323 27.95 14.30 6.82
C ALA A 323 28.12 12.77 6.90
N SER A 324 27.36 12.01 6.11
CA SER A 324 27.45 10.55 6.03
C SER A 324 28.51 10.04 5.06
N GLY A 325 29.18 10.93 4.30
CA GLY A 325 30.21 10.56 3.35
C GLY A 325 29.69 9.94 2.05
N MET A 326 28.46 10.29 1.63
CA MET A 326 27.90 9.82 0.37
C MET A 326 28.76 10.27 -0.82
N VAL A 327 29.02 9.34 -1.75
CA VAL A 327 29.66 9.65 -3.03
C VAL A 327 28.57 10.06 -4.01
N GLY A 328 28.37 11.38 -4.13
CA GLY A 328 27.30 11.97 -4.95
C GLY A 328 25.98 12.06 -4.18
N VAL A 329 25.37 13.25 -4.18
CA VAL A 329 24.07 13.50 -3.52
C VAL A 329 22.95 13.12 -4.48
N ASN A 330 22.02 12.28 -4.04
CA ASN A 330 20.75 11.94 -4.69
C ASN A 330 19.78 11.39 -3.64
N ILE A 331 18.53 11.08 -4.02
CA ILE A 331 17.54 10.54 -3.09
C ILE A 331 17.53 9.01 -3.16
N ASN A 332 17.15 8.49 -4.32
CA ASN A 332 16.92 7.07 -4.53
C ASN A 332 17.02 6.68 -6.01
N ALA A 333 17.93 7.31 -6.76
CA ALA A 333 18.23 6.98 -8.17
C ALA A 333 18.53 5.47 -8.39
N ALA A 334 19.07 4.80 -7.37
CA ALA A 334 19.31 3.36 -7.36
C ALA A 334 18.04 2.54 -7.65
N ASN A 335 16.86 2.97 -7.19
CA ASN A 335 15.61 2.23 -7.38
C ASN A 335 15.18 2.21 -8.85
N VAL A 336 15.26 3.35 -9.55
CA VAL A 336 15.01 3.43 -11.00
C VAL A 336 16.01 2.55 -11.75
N ILE A 337 17.29 2.68 -11.43
CA ILE A 337 18.36 1.96 -12.13
C ILE A 337 18.20 0.45 -11.92
N ALA A 338 17.96 -0.02 -10.69
CA ALA A 338 17.74 -1.44 -10.42
C ALA A 338 16.51 -1.99 -11.14
N GLY A 339 15.39 -1.26 -11.08
CA GLY A 339 14.14 -1.68 -11.71
C GLY A 339 14.24 -1.74 -13.23
N MET A 340 14.82 -0.72 -13.85
CA MET A 340 15.04 -0.68 -15.30
C MET A 340 16.15 -1.65 -15.72
N PHE A 341 17.22 -1.84 -14.96
CA PHE A 341 18.28 -2.79 -15.30
C PHE A 341 17.74 -4.22 -15.36
N THR A 342 16.91 -4.58 -14.39
CA THR A 342 16.26 -5.89 -14.32
C THR A 342 15.28 -6.08 -15.49
N ALA A 343 14.44 -5.09 -15.78
CA ALA A 343 13.50 -5.15 -16.89
C ALA A 343 14.16 -5.15 -18.28
N LEU A 344 15.33 -4.52 -18.43
CA LEU A 344 15.98 -4.29 -19.72
C LEU A 344 17.21 -5.19 -19.96
N GLY A 345 17.46 -6.17 -19.08
CA GLY A 345 18.54 -7.15 -19.25
C GLY A 345 19.95 -6.57 -19.11
N GLN A 346 20.10 -5.52 -18.30
CA GLN A 346 21.39 -4.93 -17.95
C GLN A 346 22.07 -5.72 -16.82
N ASP A 347 23.33 -5.42 -16.51
CA ASP A 347 24.03 -6.06 -15.38
C ASP A 347 23.57 -5.44 -14.05
N ILE A 348 22.73 -6.16 -13.30
CA ILE A 348 22.15 -5.69 -12.03
C ILE A 348 23.25 -5.37 -10.99
N ALA A 349 24.40 -6.05 -11.03
CA ALA A 349 25.48 -5.74 -10.10
C ALA A 349 26.13 -4.37 -10.37
N CYS A 350 25.93 -3.81 -11.57
CA CYS A 350 26.36 -2.45 -11.91
C CYS A 350 25.43 -1.37 -11.35
N VAL A 351 24.31 -1.71 -10.69
CA VAL A 351 23.50 -0.73 -9.93
C VAL A 351 24.40 0.03 -8.97
N HIS A 352 25.29 -0.68 -8.27
CA HIS A 352 26.17 -0.10 -7.25
C HIS A 352 27.01 1.08 -7.75
N GLU A 353 27.55 1.02 -8.97
CA GLU A 353 28.34 2.12 -9.55
C GLU A 353 27.50 3.07 -10.41
N SER A 354 26.43 2.57 -11.03
CA SER A 354 25.55 3.36 -11.91
C SER A 354 24.63 4.28 -11.13
N SER A 355 24.30 3.94 -9.87
CA SER A 355 23.42 4.73 -9.00
C SER A 355 24.10 5.91 -8.32
N VAL A 356 25.41 6.06 -8.50
CA VAL A 356 26.10 7.28 -8.10
C VAL A 356 25.55 8.42 -8.96
N ALA A 357 25.01 9.44 -8.31
CA ALA A 357 24.35 10.56 -8.97
C ALA A 357 24.69 11.88 -8.29
N HIS A 358 24.71 12.97 -9.06
CA HIS A 358 24.83 14.33 -8.56
C HIS A 358 23.54 15.08 -8.90
N LEU A 359 22.65 15.16 -7.92
CA LEU A 359 21.43 15.94 -7.92
C LEU A 359 21.74 17.38 -7.49
N HIS A 360 21.12 18.34 -8.16
CA HIS A 360 21.22 19.76 -7.83
C HIS A 360 19.87 20.44 -8.03
N MET A 361 19.44 21.24 -7.05
CA MET A 361 18.23 22.04 -7.11
C MET A 361 18.49 23.48 -6.71
N THR A 362 17.92 24.44 -7.45
CA THR A 362 17.93 25.87 -7.10
C THR A 362 16.61 26.53 -7.43
N LEU A 363 16.26 27.57 -6.69
CA LEU A 363 15.11 28.42 -6.99
C LEU A 363 15.53 29.49 -8.00
N THR A 364 14.74 29.66 -9.06
CA THR A 364 14.94 30.73 -10.04
C THR A 364 14.20 32.01 -9.63
N ALA A 365 14.57 33.14 -10.23
CA ALA A 365 13.96 34.44 -9.93
C ALA A 365 12.45 34.51 -10.24
N ASP A 366 11.97 33.68 -11.16
CA ASP A 366 10.56 33.54 -11.56
C ASP A 366 9.82 32.44 -10.78
N ASN A 367 10.32 32.08 -9.58
CA ASN A 367 9.70 31.12 -8.67
C ASN A 367 9.50 29.71 -9.28
N ARG A 368 10.39 29.29 -10.17
CA ARG A 368 10.51 27.91 -10.65
C ARG A 368 11.65 27.19 -9.94
N VAL A 369 11.63 25.87 -9.97
CA VAL A 369 12.76 25.07 -9.46
C VAL A 369 13.56 24.56 -10.64
N TYR A 370 14.82 24.98 -10.75
CA TYR A 370 15.78 24.31 -11.62
C TYR A 370 16.27 23.04 -10.92
N CYS A 371 16.03 21.88 -11.52
CA CYS A 371 16.52 20.59 -11.04
C CYS A 371 17.41 19.95 -12.11
N SER A 372 18.54 19.40 -11.72
CA SER A 372 19.38 18.58 -12.60
C SER A 372 19.93 17.37 -11.89
N VAL A 373 20.12 16.27 -12.62
CA VAL A 373 20.83 15.08 -12.15
C VAL A 373 21.90 14.68 -13.16
N THR A 374 23.10 14.39 -12.68
CA THR A 374 24.19 13.82 -13.48
C THR A 374 24.52 12.42 -13.00
N LEU A 375 24.44 11.43 -13.89
CA LEU A 375 24.98 10.10 -13.66
C LEU A 375 26.37 10.03 -14.31
N PRO A 376 27.48 10.03 -13.53
CA PRO A 376 28.83 10.02 -14.08
C PRO A 376 29.26 8.63 -14.55
N SER A 377 28.62 7.58 -14.03
CA SER A 377 29.09 6.20 -14.19
C SER A 377 28.03 5.19 -14.64
N LEU A 378 27.08 5.57 -15.51
CA LEU A 378 25.97 4.71 -15.92
C LEU A 378 26.44 3.59 -16.87
N ILE A 379 26.38 2.34 -16.41
CA ILE A 379 26.79 1.15 -17.20
C ILE A 379 25.58 0.56 -17.90
N VAL A 380 25.41 0.86 -19.20
CA VAL A 380 24.27 0.39 -19.99
C VAL A 380 24.69 -0.08 -21.38
N GLY A 381 23.91 -0.99 -21.96
CA GLY A 381 24.06 -1.46 -23.33
C GLY A 381 22.77 -2.09 -23.85
N THR A 382 22.62 -2.15 -25.17
CA THR A 382 21.40 -2.67 -25.84
C THR A 382 21.67 -3.95 -26.63
N VAL A 383 22.91 -4.45 -26.53
CA VAL A 383 23.37 -5.72 -27.09
C VAL A 383 24.25 -6.47 -26.08
N GLY A 384 24.18 -7.80 -26.11
CA GLY A 384 24.94 -8.69 -25.21
C GLY A 384 24.37 -8.78 -23.80
N GLY A 385 24.95 -9.65 -22.96
CA GLY A 385 24.44 -9.88 -21.60
C GLY A 385 23.01 -10.42 -21.60
N GLY A 386 22.14 -9.89 -20.74
CA GLY A 386 20.73 -10.29 -20.63
C GLY A 386 19.81 -9.67 -21.70
N THR A 387 20.29 -8.71 -22.50
CA THR A 387 19.47 -7.93 -23.45
C THR A 387 18.84 -8.74 -24.59
N TYR A 388 19.31 -9.96 -24.82
CA TYR A 388 18.76 -10.86 -25.84
C TYR A 388 17.65 -11.77 -25.33
N LEU A 389 17.47 -11.87 -24.02
CA LEU A 389 16.38 -12.65 -23.43
C LEU A 389 15.04 -12.06 -23.90
N PRO A 390 14.03 -12.90 -24.18
CA PRO A 390 12.84 -12.48 -24.92
C PRO A 390 12.09 -11.34 -24.23
N HIS A 391 11.84 -11.44 -22.92
CA HIS A 391 11.11 -10.41 -22.17
C HIS A 391 11.88 -9.08 -22.13
N GLN A 392 13.19 -9.16 -21.83
CA GLN A 392 14.06 -7.98 -21.78
C GLN A 392 14.19 -7.29 -23.15
N ARG A 393 14.20 -8.09 -24.23
CA ARG A 393 14.25 -7.59 -25.60
C ARG A 393 12.97 -6.84 -25.96
N GLU A 394 11.80 -7.33 -25.56
CA GLU A 394 10.53 -6.63 -25.74
C GLU A 394 10.50 -5.30 -24.99
N CYS A 395 10.96 -5.26 -23.74
CA CYS A 395 11.06 -4.01 -22.98
C CYS A 395 12.02 -3.00 -23.63
N LEU A 396 13.15 -3.44 -24.21
CA LEU A 396 14.05 -2.57 -24.98
C LEU A 396 13.41 -2.07 -26.28
N ASN A 397 12.63 -2.91 -26.97
CA ASN A 397 11.89 -2.50 -28.17
C ASN A 397 10.83 -1.44 -27.84
N MET A 398 10.14 -1.57 -26.70
CA MET A 398 9.16 -0.59 -26.23
C MET A 398 9.75 0.81 -26.07
N LEU A 399 11.02 0.89 -25.65
CA LEU A 399 11.76 2.16 -25.54
C LEU A 399 12.40 2.61 -26.86
N GLY A 400 12.27 1.83 -27.93
CA GLY A 400 12.93 2.06 -29.21
C GLY A 400 14.45 1.95 -29.12
N CYS A 401 15.02 1.23 -28.16
CA CYS A 401 16.46 1.23 -27.85
C CYS A 401 17.27 0.16 -28.61
N THR A 402 16.78 -0.41 -29.71
CA THR A 402 17.44 -1.52 -30.42
C THR A 402 18.17 -1.13 -31.71
N ASP A 403 18.26 0.17 -32.01
CA ASP A 403 19.05 0.71 -33.11
C ASP A 403 20.50 1.07 -32.67
N GLU A 404 21.29 1.64 -33.59
CA GLU A 404 22.69 2.02 -33.34
C GLU A 404 22.86 3.06 -32.22
N ASN A 405 21.85 3.91 -32.02
CA ASN A 405 21.82 4.95 -30.99
C ASN A 405 21.17 4.48 -29.69
N GLY A 406 20.75 3.21 -29.63
CA GLY A 406 19.94 2.66 -28.56
C GLY A 406 20.53 2.83 -27.17
N THR A 407 21.85 2.66 -27.02
CA THR A 407 22.54 2.80 -25.72
C THR A 407 22.55 4.24 -25.22
N ALA A 408 22.77 5.20 -26.11
CA ALA A 408 22.74 6.62 -25.76
C ALA A 408 21.31 7.08 -25.43
N ARG A 409 20.32 6.62 -26.21
CA ARG A 409 18.89 6.82 -25.94
C ARG A 409 18.50 6.24 -24.58
N LEU A 410 18.92 5.01 -24.29
CA LEU A 410 18.63 4.35 -23.03
C LEU A 410 19.22 5.10 -21.83
N ALA A 411 20.44 5.61 -21.96
CA ALA A 411 21.07 6.41 -20.92
C ALA A 411 20.29 7.71 -20.63
N GLU A 412 19.84 8.41 -21.68
CA GLU A 412 19.00 9.60 -21.57
C GLU A 412 17.65 9.30 -20.91
N ILE A 413 17.01 8.18 -21.26
CA ILE A 413 15.75 7.74 -20.67
C ILE A 413 15.93 7.46 -19.17
N ILE A 414 16.88 6.59 -18.80
CA ILE A 414 17.12 6.20 -17.40
C ILE A 414 17.40 7.44 -16.55
N THR A 415 18.28 8.33 -17.01
CA THR A 415 18.63 9.56 -16.27
C THR A 415 17.44 10.47 -16.05
N SER A 416 16.56 10.60 -17.06
CA SER A 416 15.34 11.41 -16.94
C SER A 416 14.37 10.82 -15.92
N TYR A 417 14.25 9.49 -15.87
CA TYR A 417 13.42 8.80 -14.88
C TYR A 417 14.02 8.82 -13.47
N CYS A 418 15.35 8.79 -13.33
CA CYS A 418 16.03 9.03 -12.05
C CYS A 418 15.69 10.43 -11.52
N LEU A 419 15.75 11.46 -12.39
CA LEU A 419 15.37 12.83 -12.02
C LEU A 419 13.90 12.91 -11.56
N ALA A 420 12.99 12.24 -12.27
CA ALA A 420 11.58 12.17 -11.90
C ALA A 420 11.38 11.57 -10.50
N LEU A 421 12.04 10.45 -10.20
CA LEU A 421 11.93 9.81 -8.90
C LEU A 421 12.53 10.68 -7.77
N ASP A 422 13.72 11.23 -7.97
CA ASP A 422 14.39 12.05 -6.96
C ASP A 422 13.52 13.28 -6.61
N ILE A 423 12.94 13.95 -7.62
CA ILE A 423 11.98 15.05 -7.41
C ILE A 423 10.78 14.57 -6.58
N SER A 424 10.11 13.50 -7.01
CA SER A 424 8.90 13.02 -6.33
C SER A 424 9.18 12.58 -4.89
N THR A 425 10.24 11.81 -4.67
CA THR A 425 10.59 11.29 -3.34
C THR A 425 10.95 12.43 -2.40
N LEU A 426 11.77 13.38 -2.84
CA LEU A 426 12.12 14.53 -2.02
C LEU A 426 10.89 15.38 -1.67
N SER A 427 9.97 15.57 -2.62
CA SER A 427 8.71 16.25 -2.34
C SER A 427 7.85 15.51 -1.31
N ALA A 428 7.76 14.17 -1.37
CA ALA A 428 7.04 13.39 -0.38
C ALA A 428 7.62 13.55 1.03
N VAL A 429 8.96 13.58 1.14
CA VAL A 429 9.66 13.81 2.41
C VAL A 429 9.39 15.22 2.92
N ALA A 430 9.46 16.23 2.04
CA ALA A 430 9.20 17.61 2.39
C ALA A 430 7.74 17.89 2.81
N ALA A 431 6.79 17.10 2.32
CA ALA A 431 5.36 17.20 2.64
C ALA A 431 4.89 16.28 3.78
N ASP A 432 5.80 15.52 4.41
CA ASP A 432 5.47 14.49 5.43
C ASP A 432 4.52 13.38 4.93
N GLU A 433 4.49 13.14 3.62
CA GLU A 433 3.65 12.12 2.97
C GLU A 433 4.41 10.80 2.73
N PHE A 434 5.71 10.77 2.98
CA PHE A 434 6.60 9.64 2.65
C PHE A 434 6.20 8.36 3.40
N ALA A 435 6.02 8.43 4.72
CA ALA A 435 5.63 7.28 5.54
C ALA A 435 4.23 6.76 5.18
N GLN A 436 3.25 7.66 5.01
CA GLN A 436 1.88 7.30 4.66
C GLN A 436 1.79 6.60 3.28
N SER A 437 2.61 7.05 2.32
CA SER A 437 2.65 6.45 0.98
C SER A 437 3.26 5.05 1.01
N HIS A 438 4.31 4.82 1.78
CA HIS A 438 4.90 3.48 1.99
C HIS A 438 4.00 2.57 2.82
N GLU A 439 3.26 3.10 3.80
CA GLU A 439 2.25 2.33 4.54
C GLU A 439 1.12 1.86 3.63
N ARG A 440 0.60 2.73 2.76
CA ARG A 440 -0.51 2.41 1.86
C ARG A 440 -0.12 1.48 0.71
N LEU A 441 1.05 1.70 0.10
CA LEU A 441 1.41 1.04 -1.17
C LEU A 441 2.62 0.10 -1.06
N GLY A 442 3.45 0.22 -0.02
CA GLY A 442 4.76 -0.45 0.10
C GLY A 442 4.83 -1.61 1.08
N ARG A 443 3.82 -1.77 1.94
CA ARG A 443 3.83 -2.79 3.00
C ARG A 443 3.08 -4.04 2.56
N ASN A 444 3.83 -5.01 2.02
CA ASN A 444 3.38 -6.41 2.04
C ASN A 444 3.37 -6.84 3.51
N ARG A 445 2.21 -6.73 4.17
CA ARG A 445 2.03 -7.36 5.48
C ARG A 445 2.33 -8.86 5.27
N PRO A 446 3.27 -9.47 6.00
CA PRO A 446 3.39 -10.92 5.98
C PRO A 446 2.02 -11.46 6.34
N THR A 447 1.43 -12.20 5.40
CA THR A 447 0.20 -12.95 5.61
C THR A 447 0.52 -14.03 6.63
N HIS A 448 0.49 -13.66 7.91
CA HIS A 448 0.14 -14.64 8.92
C HIS A 448 -1.23 -15.17 8.53
N THR A 449 -1.32 -16.49 8.41
CA THR A 449 -2.47 -17.29 7.96
C THR A 449 -3.69 -17.18 8.89
N SER A 450 -3.86 -16.06 9.60
CA SER A 450 -4.94 -15.77 10.53
C SER A 450 -5.72 -14.48 10.22
N ASP A 451 -5.26 -13.66 9.28
CA ASP A 451 -5.73 -12.27 9.13
C ASP A 451 -6.05 -11.93 7.67
N ILE A 452 -7.16 -12.49 7.13
CA ILE A 452 -7.61 -12.24 5.75
C ILE A 452 -8.35 -10.89 5.71
N ILE A 453 -7.85 -9.94 4.92
CA ILE A 453 -8.63 -8.79 4.44
C ILE A 453 -9.20 -9.20 3.08
N PRO A 454 -10.49 -9.51 2.95
CA PRO A 454 -11.04 -9.91 1.66
C PRO A 454 -11.09 -8.71 0.71
N HIS A 455 -10.44 -8.83 -0.44
CA HIS A 455 -10.51 -7.91 -1.58
C HIS A 455 -11.36 -8.48 -2.72
N THR A 456 -11.57 -9.80 -2.74
CA THR A 456 -12.33 -10.50 -3.79
C THR A 456 -13.37 -11.45 -3.18
N LEU A 457 -14.43 -11.76 -3.94
CA LEU A 457 -15.45 -12.74 -3.51
C LEU A 457 -14.85 -14.14 -3.27
N GLN A 458 -13.78 -14.50 -3.99
CA GLN A 458 -13.13 -15.81 -3.81
C GLN A 458 -12.44 -15.93 -2.45
N GLU A 459 -12.07 -14.82 -1.82
CA GLU A 459 -11.43 -14.80 -0.50
C GLU A 459 -12.43 -14.96 0.66
N LEU A 460 -13.74 -14.88 0.37
CA LEU A 460 -14.81 -15.21 1.34
C LEU A 460 -15.03 -16.72 1.43
N ASP A 461 -13.96 -17.47 1.69
CA ASP A 461 -13.97 -18.92 1.76
C ASP A 461 -14.17 -19.46 3.19
N LEU A 462 -14.11 -20.78 3.36
CA LEU A 462 -14.24 -21.42 4.66
C LEU A 462 -13.25 -20.86 5.71
N SER A 463 -12.03 -20.50 5.31
CA SER A 463 -11.01 -19.98 6.22
C SER A 463 -11.35 -18.57 6.71
N PHE A 464 -11.97 -17.75 5.87
CA PHE A 464 -12.51 -16.46 6.28
C PHE A 464 -13.60 -16.62 7.35
N PHE A 465 -14.60 -17.47 7.09
CA PHE A 465 -15.69 -17.70 8.05
C PHE A 465 -15.22 -18.36 9.36
N GLN A 466 -14.14 -19.13 9.34
CA GLN A 466 -13.55 -19.72 10.54
C GLN A 466 -12.94 -18.70 11.51
N GLN A 467 -12.74 -17.44 11.09
CA GLN A 467 -12.34 -16.34 11.98
C GLN A 467 -13.48 -15.85 12.88
N ALA A 468 -14.73 -16.23 12.57
CA ALA A 468 -15.88 -15.74 13.31
C ALA A 468 -15.93 -16.29 14.75
N ASN A 469 -16.24 -15.41 15.68
CA ASN A 469 -16.71 -15.80 17.00
C ASN A 469 -18.19 -16.23 16.87
N PHE A 470 -18.40 -17.54 16.76
CA PHE A 470 -19.73 -18.11 16.57
C PHE A 470 -20.57 -18.09 17.85
N ASN A 471 -21.83 -17.70 17.70
CA ASN A 471 -22.80 -17.58 18.77
C ASN A 471 -23.32 -18.98 19.20
N PRO A 472 -23.62 -19.21 20.50
CA PRO A 472 -24.18 -20.47 21.01
C PRO A 472 -25.39 -21.05 20.28
N VAL A 473 -26.09 -20.28 19.45
CA VAL A 473 -27.18 -20.76 18.60
C VAL A 473 -26.77 -21.93 17.68
N LEU A 474 -25.47 -22.05 17.36
CA LEU A 474 -24.91 -23.18 16.60
C LEU A 474 -24.64 -24.44 17.45
N GLN A 475 -24.98 -24.44 18.74
CA GLN A 475 -24.88 -25.58 19.66
C GLN A 475 -23.50 -26.25 19.70
N GLY A 476 -22.42 -25.47 19.53
CA GLY A 476 -21.04 -25.99 19.53
C GLY A 476 -20.64 -26.75 18.28
N THR A 477 -21.46 -26.73 17.22
CA THR A 477 -21.08 -27.27 15.91
C THR A 477 -20.11 -26.33 15.21
N HIS A 478 -19.04 -26.89 14.64
CA HIS A 478 -18.11 -26.13 13.80
C HIS A 478 -18.55 -26.16 12.35
N LEU A 479 -18.13 -25.14 11.61
CA LEU A 479 -18.40 -24.95 10.19
C LEU A 479 -17.58 -25.94 9.33
N THR A 480 -18.23 -26.59 8.36
CA THR A 480 -17.56 -27.55 7.46
C THR A 480 -17.48 -27.07 6.01
N THR A 481 -18.51 -26.38 5.49
CA THR A 481 -18.50 -25.85 4.13
C THR A 481 -19.26 -24.52 4.03
N ILE A 482 -18.78 -23.66 3.13
CA ILE A 482 -19.42 -22.40 2.74
C ILE A 482 -19.58 -22.42 1.22
N ASN A 483 -20.80 -22.20 0.74
CA ASN A 483 -21.09 -22.07 -0.68
C ASN A 483 -21.77 -20.73 -0.94
N PRO A 484 -21.27 -19.89 -1.87
CA PRO A 484 -21.94 -18.65 -2.22
C PRO A 484 -23.30 -18.89 -2.89
N GLU A 485 -24.30 -18.09 -2.54
CA GLU A 485 -25.64 -18.12 -3.13
C GLU A 485 -25.94 -16.80 -3.88
N PHE A 486 -25.05 -16.37 -4.79
CA PHE A 486 -25.23 -15.10 -5.50
C PHE A 486 -26.46 -15.12 -6.43
N SER A 487 -27.56 -14.48 -6.01
CA SER A 487 -28.66 -14.05 -6.88
C SER A 487 -28.40 -12.65 -7.46
N SER A 488 -28.89 -12.39 -8.67
CA SER A 488 -28.55 -11.20 -9.45
C SER A 488 -29.26 -9.88 -9.05
N ASN A 489 -29.99 -9.83 -7.93
CA ASN A 489 -30.94 -8.73 -7.65
C ASN A 489 -30.91 -8.15 -6.22
N ASP A 490 -29.90 -8.44 -5.40
CA ASP A 490 -29.94 -8.07 -3.97
C ASP A 490 -29.35 -6.66 -3.72
N GLU A 491 -30.20 -5.63 -3.88
CA GLU A 491 -29.91 -4.24 -3.46
C GLU A 491 -29.97 -4.12 -1.93
N HIS A 492 -28.84 -4.13 -1.22
CA HIS A 492 -28.86 -4.06 0.23
C HIS A 492 -27.81 -3.12 0.89
N SER A 493 -28.22 -2.58 2.05
CA SER A 493 -27.62 -1.53 2.91
C SER A 493 -27.06 -0.32 2.17
N LEU A 494 -27.74 0.83 2.28
CA LEU A 494 -27.39 2.05 1.57
C LEU A 494 -25.97 2.55 1.87
N LEU A 495 -25.56 2.56 3.16
CA LEU A 495 -24.19 2.95 3.51
C LEU A 495 -23.18 1.95 2.94
N THR A 496 -23.49 0.65 2.98
CA THR A 496 -22.61 -0.40 2.46
C THR A 496 -22.49 -0.31 0.93
N HIS A 497 -23.59 -0.13 0.20
CA HIS A 497 -23.62 0.04 -1.25
C HIS A 497 -22.97 1.35 -1.72
N LEU A 498 -23.21 2.46 -1.01
CA LEU A 498 -22.58 3.73 -1.35
C LEU A 498 -21.09 3.71 -1.02
N SER A 499 -20.67 3.08 0.08
CA SER A 499 -19.27 3.03 0.51
C SER A 499 -18.41 2.02 -0.26
N SER A 500 -19.01 0.98 -0.87
CA SER A 500 -18.25 -0.03 -1.64
C SER A 500 -17.46 0.58 -2.80
N ASN A 501 -17.92 1.67 -3.40
CA ASN A 501 -17.20 2.41 -4.44
C ASN A 501 -15.99 3.20 -3.92
N TYR A 502 -15.89 3.41 -2.60
CA TYR A 502 -14.83 4.17 -1.94
C TYR A 502 -13.91 3.30 -1.07
N ALA A 503 -14.21 2.00 -0.99
CA ALA A 503 -13.45 1.03 -0.23
C ALA A 503 -12.38 0.38 -1.11
N GLU A 504 -11.15 0.28 -0.61
CA GLU A 504 -10.05 -0.47 -1.26
C GLU A 504 -10.15 -2.00 -1.00
N ARG A 505 -11.17 -2.40 -0.24
CA ARG A 505 -11.45 -3.77 0.21
C ARG A 505 -12.88 -4.17 -0.16
N LEU A 506 -13.15 -5.47 -0.16
CA LEU A 506 -14.51 -5.96 -0.37
C LEU A 506 -15.38 -5.50 0.81
N ILE A 507 -16.52 -4.91 0.50
CA ILE A 507 -17.53 -4.44 1.46
C ILE A 507 -18.87 -4.72 0.80
N GLY A 508 -19.85 -5.21 1.57
CA GLY A 508 -21.10 -5.63 0.96
C GLY A 508 -21.90 -6.59 1.82
N LEU A 509 -22.98 -7.03 1.20
CA LEU A 509 -23.89 -8.04 1.71
C LEU A 509 -23.81 -9.22 0.74
N PHE A 510 -23.46 -10.38 1.29
CA PHE A 510 -23.14 -11.57 0.51
C PHE A 510 -23.92 -12.78 1.04
N PRO A 511 -24.89 -13.31 0.29
CA PRO A 511 -25.62 -14.51 0.68
C PRO A 511 -24.77 -15.78 0.51
N PHE A 512 -24.83 -16.67 1.50
CA PHE A 512 -24.14 -17.96 1.51
C PHE A 512 -25.01 -19.07 2.09
N ALA A 513 -24.74 -20.31 1.67
CA ALA A 513 -25.18 -21.52 2.35
C ALA A 513 -24.06 -22.04 3.26
N MET A 514 -24.32 -22.01 4.56
CA MET A 514 -23.40 -22.42 5.62
C MET A 514 -23.76 -23.82 6.12
N THR A 515 -22.88 -24.81 5.95
CA THR A 515 -23.12 -26.18 6.46
C THR A 515 -22.27 -26.48 7.69
N THR A 516 -22.92 -26.91 8.76
CA THR A 516 -22.24 -27.26 10.03
C THR A 516 -21.90 -28.75 10.10
N SER A 517 -21.00 -29.10 11.03
CA SER A 517 -20.63 -30.49 11.36
C SER A 517 -21.80 -31.39 11.76
N ALA A 518 -22.95 -30.83 12.16
CA ALA A 518 -24.19 -31.57 12.36
C ALA A 518 -24.98 -31.83 11.05
N GLN A 519 -24.38 -31.60 9.88
CA GLN A 519 -25.01 -31.74 8.56
C GLN A 519 -26.25 -30.86 8.37
N ARG A 520 -26.30 -29.72 9.08
CA ARG A 520 -27.34 -28.71 8.91
C ARG A 520 -26.83 -27.62 7.99
N THR A 521 -27.50 -27.42 6.86
CA THR A 521 -27.28 -26.28 5.96
C THR A 521 -28.19 -25.12 6.36
N LEU A 522 -27.60 -23.94 6.54
CA LEU A 522 -28.24 -22.71 6.99
C LEU A 522 -28.03 -21.64 5.92
N PRO A 523 -29.08 -21.00 5.39
CA PRO A 523 -28.91 -19.83 4.56
C PRO A 523 -28.53 -18.63 5.45
N VAL A 524 -27.42 -17.97 5.10
CA VAL A 524 -26.83 -16.88 5.89
C VAL A 524 -26.54 -15.67 5.01
N MET A 525 -26.61 -14.49 5.61
CA MET A 525 -26.12 -13.25 5.05
C MET A 525 -24.80 -12.89 5.75
N LEU A 526 -23.72 -12.77 4.97
CA LEU A 526 -22.48 -12.15 5.45
C LEU A 526 -22.53 -10.65 5.15
N LYS A 527 -22.52 -9.85 6.20
CA LYS A 527 -22.48 -8.39 6.13
C LYS A 527 -21.09 -7.89 6.47
N LEU A 528 -20.32 -7.54 5.46
CA LEU A 528 -18.96 -7.03 5.59
C LEU A 528 -18.98 -5.51 5.66
N LYS A 529 -18.48 -4.93 6.75
CA LYS A 529 -18.74 -3.54 7.12
C LYS A 529 -17.65 -2.54 6.72
N PRO A 530 -18.02 -1.33 6.28
CA PRO A 530 -17.09 -0.21 6.11
C PRO A 530 -16.64 0.36 7.45
N LEU A 531 -15.36 0.72 7.53
CA LEU A 531 -14.84 1.49 8.65
C LEU A 531 -15.49 2.86 8.69
N GLY A 532 -15.56 3.45 9.89
CA GLY A 532 -16.08 4.81 10.05
C GLY A 532 -15.33 5.84 9.19
N SER A 533 -14.01 5.64 8.98
CA SER A 533 -13.20 6.48 8.10
C SER A 533 -13.55 6.33 6.61
N GLU A 534 -14.00 5.15 6.18
CA GLU A 534 -14.47 4.90 4.80
C GLU A 534 -15.83 5.57 4.57
N ILE A 535 -16.74 5.51 5.56
CA ILE A 535 -18.02 6.22 5.50
C ILE A 535 -17.80 7.74 5.49
N VAL A 536 -16.88 8.28 6.31
CA VAL A 536 -16.55 9.71 6.29
C VAL A 536 -16.06 10.16 4.92
N LYS A 537 -15.19 9.39 4.26
CA LYS A 537 -14.74 9.69 2.89
C LYS A 537 -15.90 9.73 1.90
N MET A 538 -16.80 8.75 1.97
CA MET A 538 -18.00 8.70 1.13
C MET A 538 -18.90 9.91 1.35
N VAL A 539 -19.19 10.28 2.62
CA VAL A 539 -19.99 11.47 2.96
C VAL A 539 -19.34 12.75 2.44
N LEU A 540 -18.02 12.90 2.60
CA LEU A 540 -17.27 14.04 2.08
C LEU A 540 -17.33 14.12 0.55
N ASP A 541 -17.25 12.99 -0.15
CA ASP A 541 -17.35 12.98 -1.61
C ASP A 541 -18.77 13.35 -2.09
N ILE A 542 -19.82 12.86 -1.42
CA ILE A 542 -21.21 13.29 -1.69
C ILE A 542 -21.34 14.81 -1.45
N ALA A 543 -20.86 15.32 -0.31
CA ALA A 543 -20.92 16.75 0.01
C ALA A 543 -20.20 17.61 -1.04
N LYS A 544 -19.06 17.14 -1.56
CA LYS A 544 -18.30 17.77 -2.64
C LYS A 544 -19.09 17.87 -3.95
N HIS A 545 -19.89 16.86 -4.27
CA HIS A 545 -20.77 16.87 -5.45
C HIS A 545 -22.01 17.76 -5.25
N CYS A 546 -22.37 18.05 -3.99
CA CYS A 546 -23.47 18.95 -3.66
C CYS A 546 -23.04 20.43 -3.75
N SER A 547 -22.05 20.87 -2.96
CA SER A 547 -21.46 22.22 -3.09
C SER A 547 -20.10 22.36 -2.38
N PRO A 548 -19.22 23.28 -2.83
CA PRO A 548 -17.95 23.57 -2.15
C PRO A 548 -18.12 24.03 -0.70
N GLU A 549 -19.16 24.82 -0.42
CA GLU A 549 -19.44 25.33 0.93
C GLU A 549 -19.89 24.22 1.87
N LEU A 550 -20.68 23.26 1.36
CA LEU A 550 -21.12 22.11 2.13
C LEU A 550 -19.94 21.18 2.42
N PHE A 551 -19.12 20.90 1.40
CA PHE A 551 -17.89 20.14 1.56
C PHE A 551 -16.97 20.71 2.65
N ALA A 552 -16.72 22.02 2.63
CA ALA A 552 -15.85 22.67 3.61
C ALA A 552 -16.34 22.46 5.05
N VAL A 553 -17.64 22.59 5.30
CA VAL A 553 -18.19 22.40 6.66
C VAL A 553 -18.24 20.93 7.05
N PHE A 554 -18.50 20.01 6.12
CA PHE A 554 -18.39 18.57 6.42
C PHE A 554 -16.97 18.16 6.78
N GLN A 555 -15.92 18.80 6.26
CA GLN A 555 -14.54 18.49 6.66
C GLN A 555 -14.30 18.70 8.16
N ASP A 556 -14.98 19.70 8.75
CA ASP A 556 -14.85 20.01 10.17
C ASP A 556 -15.68 19.07 11.06
N PHE A 557 -16.81 18.58 10.56
CA PHE A 557 -17.83 17.90 11.40
C PHE A 557 -18.12 16.43 11.04
N ALA A 558 -17.61 15.89 9.92
CA ALA A 558 -17.99 14.55 9.46
C ALA A 558 -17.66 13.43 10.47
N HIS A 559 -16.61 13.59 11.27
CA HIS A 559 -16.24 12.64 12.32
C HIS A 559 -17.16 12.66 13.55
N HIS A 560 -17.97 13.73 13.70
CA HIS A 560 -18.95 13.91 14.76
C HIS A 560 -20.36 13.43 14.36
N LEU A 561 -20.55 13.03 13.11
CA LEU A 561 -21.81 12.43 12.65
C LEU A 561 -21.98 11.01 13.21
N GLU A 562 -23.25 10.60 13.28
CA GLU A 562 -23.74 9.31 13.78
C GLU A 562 -23.11 8.06 13.13
N PHE A 563 -22.46 8.23 11.97
CA PHE A 563 -21.77 7.17 11.21
C PHE A 563 -20.46 6.68 11.84
N ASN A 564 -19.87 7.46 12.74
CA ASN A 564 -18.59 7.11 13.32
C ASN A 564 -18.75 5.92 14.28
N GLN A 565 -17.82 4.96 14.21
CA GLN A 565 -17.91 3.64 14.87
C GLN A 565 -19.13 2.77 14.49
N SER A 566 -19.86 3.06 13.41
CA SER A 566 -20.99 2.24 12.95
C SER A 566 -20.68 0.75 12.78
N HIS A 567 -19.50 0.42 12.25
CA HIS A 567 -19.03 -0.97 12.10
C HIS A 567 -18.95 -1.72 13.42
N SER A 568 -18.37 -1.15 14.46
CA SER A 568 -18.25 -1.81 15.77
C SER A 568 -19.56 -1.75 16.56
N ARG A 569 -20.32 -0.66 16.42
CA ARG A 569 -21.59 -0.44 17.11
C ARG A 569 -22.63 -1.49 16.73
N GLU A 570 -22.86 -1.71 15.44
CA GLU A 570 -23.86 -2.69 15.00
C GLU A 570 -23.45 -4.10 15.45
N LEU A 571 -22.17 -4.46 15.33
CA LEU A 571 -21.68 -5.76 15.79
C LEU A 571 -21.95 -5.95 17.30
N ALA A 572 -21.68 -4.93 18.12
CA ALA A 572 -21.92 -5.00 19.56
C ALA A 572 -23.40 -5.20 19.90
N ILE A 573 -24.30 -4.49 19.22
CA ILE A 573 -25.75 -4.58 19.47
C ILE A 573 -26.34 -5.85 18.90
N MET A 574 -25.90 -6.31 17.73
CA MET A 574 -26.44 -7.52 17.11
C MET A 574 -25.91 -8.80 17.79
N ASN A 575 -24.67 -8.79 18.31
CA ASN A 575 -24.06 -9.96 18.96
C ASN A 575 -24.47 -10.18 20.44
N GLN A 576 -25.47 -9.44 20.91
CA GLN A 576 -25.94 -9.49 22.29
C GLN A 576 -26.82 -10.72 22.58
N GLN A 577 -26.99 -11.06 23.87
CA GLN A 577 -27.67 -12.29 24.33
C GLN A 577 -28.98 -12.05 25.13
N ASN A 578 -29.50 -10.83 25.15
CA ASN A 578 -30.79 -10.50 25.76
C ASN A 578 -31.93 -11.10 24.92
N PRO A 579 -32.72 -12.04 25.47
CA PRO A 579 -33.80 -12.70 24.75
C PRO A 579 -34.89 -11.74 24.23
N GLN A 580 -35.11 -10.61 24.91
CA GLN A 580 -36.12 -9.62 24.49
C GLN A 580 -35.73 -8.93 23.19
N LEU A 581 -34.47 -8.51 23.04
CA LEU A 581 -33.97 -7.90 21.80
C LEU A 581 -33.78 -8.96 20.71
N MET A 582 -33.25 -10.15 21.06
CA MET A 582 -33.07 -11.27 20.10
C MET A 582 -34.38 -11.72 19.44
N ARG A 583 -35.54 -11.45 20.05
CA ARG A 583 -36.86 -11.77 19.47
C ARG A 583 -37.17 -10.95 18.20
N TYR A 584 -36.57 -9.77 18.09
CA TYR A 584 -36.91 -8.75 17.09
C TYR A 584 -35.78 -8.44 16.12
N ILE A 585 -34.63 -9.13 16.19
CA ILE A 585 -33.52 -9.00 15.25
C ILE A 585 -33.30 -10.32 14.50
N PRO A 586 -32.57 -10.33 13.36
CA PRO A 586 -32.08 -11.56 12.74
C PRO A 586 -31.30 -12.44 13.72
N VAL A 587 -31.40 -13.75 13.54
CA VAL A 587 -30.55 -14.71 14.24
C VAL A 587 -29.10 -14.47 13.82
N ILE A 588 -28.26 -14.11 14.78
CA ILE A 588 -26.83 -13.92 14.57
C ILE A 588 -26.10 -15.23 14.81
N TYR A 589 -25.47 -15.76 13.77
CA TYR A 589 -24.66 -16.97 13.85
C TYR A 589 -23.25 -16.70 14.33
N GLY A 590 -22.68 -15.54 14.01
CA GLY A 590 -21.36 -15.15 14.49
C GLY A 590 -20.95 -13.74 14.05
N VAL A 591 -19.86 -13.25 14.64
CA VAL A 591 -19.25 -11.98 14.29
C VAL A 591 -17.76 -12.16 14.02
N ILE A 592 -17.23 -11.41 13.06
CA ILE A 592 -15.80 -11.27 12.82
C ILE A 592 -15.43 -9.86 13.24
N GLU A 593 -14.55 -9.73 14.23
CA GLU A 593 -14.01 -8.44 14.68
C GLU A 593 -12.49 -8.59 14.78
N ASN A 594 -11.78 -7.96 13.85
CA ASN A 594 -10.34 -8.01 13.79
C ASN A 594 -9.79 -6.60 13.59
N GLU A 595 -9.40 -5.96 14.70
CA GLU A 595 -8.85 -4.60 14.71
C GLU A 595 -7.56 -4.47 13.88
N ALA A 596 -6.72 -5.52 13.83
CA ALA A 596 -5.45 -5.49 13.12
C ALA A 596 -5.63 -5.41 11.59
N THR A 597 -6.65 -6.09 11.08
CA THR A 597 -7.04 -6.03 9.67
C THR A 597 -8.09 -4.95 9.36
N GLY A 598 -8.74 -4.43 10.41
CA GLY A 598 -9.92 -3.59 10.30
C GLY A 598 -11.15 -4.37 9.78
N THR A 599 -11.15 -5.69 9.83
CA THR A 599 -12.25 -6.51 9.30
C THR A 599 -13.37 -6.62 10.34
N TYR A 600 -14.55 -6.13 9.98
CA TYR A 600 -15.76 -6.23 10.80
C TYR A 600 -16.85 -6.87 9.96
N ALA A 601 -17.40 -8.00 10.41
CA ALA A 601 -18.49 -8.66 9.71
C ALA A 601 -19.52 -9.28 10.67
N LEU A 602 -20.77 -9.29 10.21
CA LEU A 602 -21.88 -10.02 10.83
C LEU A 602 -22.23 -11.22 9.95
N ILE A 603 -22.37 -12.39 10.56
CA ILE A 603 -22.96 -13.58 9.92
C ILE A 603 -24.33 -13.76 10.55
N GLU A 604 -25.37 -13.38 9.81
CA GLU A 604 -26.76 -13.43 10.25
C GLU A 604 -27.58 -14.37 9.37
N GLU A 605 -28.79 -14.71 9.79
CA GLU A 605 -29.71 -15.45 8.92
C GLU A 605 -30.05 -14.67 7.65
N LEU A 606 -30.12 -15.39 6.54
CA LEU A 606 -30.68 -14.83 5.33
C LEU A 606 -32.20 -14.71 5.51
N LEU A 607 -32.69 -13.48 5.63
CA LEU A 607 -34.12 -13.21 5.77
C LEU A 607 -34.85 -13.57 4.48
N GLN A 608 -35.77 -14.53 4.56
CA GLN A 608 -36.57 -15.04 3.45
C GLN A 608 -38.04 -15.03 3.84
N ASP A 609 -38.93 -14.88 2.86
CA ASP A 609 -40.39 -14.93 3.02
C ASP A 609 -40.95 -13.92 4.05
N MET A 610 -40.31 -12.77 4.15
CA MET A 610 -40.68 -11.69 5.06
C MET A 610 -41.81 -10.84 4.47
N VAL A 611 -42.84 -10.53 5.28
CA VAL A 611 -43.94 -9.65 4.89
C VAL A 611 -43.47 -8.19 4.90
N LEU A 612 -43.69 -7.47 3.79
CA LEU A 612 -43.31 -6.07 3.54
C LEU A 612 -41.79 -5.77 3.61
N MET A 613 -40.94 -6.74 3.31
CA MET A 613 -39.48 -6.51 3.22
C MET A 613 -39.12 -5.59 2.03
N ASN A 614 -38.18 -4.67 2.25
CA ASN A 614 -37.70 -3.68 1.28
C ASN A 614 -38.79 -2.75 0.70
N ASN A 615 -39.90 -2.56 1.43
CA ASN A 615 -41.07 -1.82 0.94
C ASN A 615 -40.99 -0.30 1.19
N ILE A 616 -39.83 0.32 0.96
CA ILE A 616 -39.62 1.76 1.23
C ILE A 616 -40.38 2.68 0.26
N ASN A 617 -40.64 2.21 -0.96
CA ASN A 617 -41.44 2.93 -1.95
C ASN A 617 -42.96 2.76 -1.76
N LEU A 618 -43.39 1.96 -0.76
CA LEU A 618 -44.79 1.59 -0.52
C LEU A 618 -45.49 1.00 -1.76
N GLU A 619 -44.82 0.10 -2.47
CA GLU A 619 -45.44 -0.64 -3.57
C GLU A 619 -46.65 -1.45 -3.07
N THR A 620 -46.56 -1.91 -1.82
CA THR A 620 -47.69 -2.41 -1.05
C THR A 620 -47.96 -1.45 0.12
N PRO A 621 -49.16 -0.84 0.24
CA PRO A 621 -49.46 0.06 1.35
C PRO A 621 -49.38 -0.64 2.71
N TRP A 622 -48.91 0.07 3.73
CA TRP A 622 -48.93 -0.42 5.11
C TRP A 622 -50.34 -0.28 5.70
N GLU A 623 -50.97 -1.40 6.05
CA GLU A 623 -52.22 -1.38 6.79
C GLU A 623 -52.01 -1.09 8.29
N GLN A 624 -53.09 -0.69 8.99
CA GLN A 624 -53.06 -0.36 10.42
C GLN A 624 -52.42 -1.47 11.27
N HIS A 625 -52.76 -2.75 11.02
CA HIS A 625 -52.21 -3.87 11.79
C HIS A 625 -50.68 -4.04 11.61
N HIS A 626 -50.11 -3.62 10.48
CA HIS A 626 -48.66 -3.60 10.26
C HIS A 626 -48.00 -2.53 11.12
N LEU A 627 -48.56 -1.31 11.13
CA LEU A 627 -48.09 -0.22 11.98
C LEU A 627 -48.16 -0.59 13.47
N GLU A 628 -49.30 -1.13 13.91
CA GLU A 628 -49.45 -1.60 15.29
C GLU A 628 -48.40 -2.67 15.65
N THR A 629 -48.13 -3.61 14.74
CA THR A 629 -47.12 -4.66 14.97
C THR A 629 -45.71 -4.06 15.11
N ALA A 630 -45.34 -3.09 14.26
CA ALA A 630 -44.06 -2.40 14.36
C ALA A 630 -43.94 -1.58 15.65
N ILE A 631 -45.00 -0.85 16.02
CA ILE A 631 -45.05 -0.03 17.24
C ILE A 631 -44.92 -0.90 18.49
N ARG A 632 -45.67 -2.01 18.56
CA ARG A 632 -45.58 -2.96 19.69
C ARG A 632 -44.20 -3.58 19.79
N GLY A 633 -43.61 -3.99 18.65
CA GLY A 633 -42.28 -4.59 18.61
C GLY A 633 -41.18 -3.61 19.06
N VAL A 634 -41.19 -2.37 18.57
CA VAL A 634 -40.20 -1.37 18.95
C VAL A 634 -40.40 -0.91 20.40
N ALA A 635 -41.63 -0.86 20.90
CA ALA A 635 -41.90 -0.60 22.32
C ALA A 635 -41.32 -1.70 23.24
N ASP A 636 -41.35 -2.98 22.85
CA ASP A 636 -40.65 -4.02 23.60
C ASP A 636 -39.14 -3.77 23.63
N ILE A 637 -38.52 -3.43 22.50
CA ILE A 637 -37.08 -3.14 22.46
C ILE A 637 -36.73 -1.94 23.34
N HIS A 638 -37.47 -0.84 23.19
CA HIS A 638 -37.30 0.38 23.99
C HIS A 638 -37.44 0.12 25.49
N SER A 639 -38.34 -0.78 25.90
CA SER A 639 -38.59 -1.07 27.31
C SER A 639 -37.39 -1.66 28.05
N ILE A 640 -36.45 -2.29 27.32
CA ILE A 640 -35.29 -2.98 27.90
C ILE A 640 -34.39 -1.99 28.67
N TRP A 641 -34.17 -0.80 28.10
CA TRP A 641 -33.24 0.21 28.65
C TRP A 641 -33.89 1.57 28.94
N LEU A 642 -35.21 1.68 28.88
CA LEU A 642 -35.89 2.94 29.19
C LEU A 642 -35.57 3.40 30.62
N GLY A 643 -34.96 4.57 30.74
CA GLY A 643 -34.53 5.13 32.04
C GLY A 643 -33.33 4.39 32.67
N ARG A 644 -32.65 3.51 31.92
CA ARG A 644 -31.46 2.75 32.35
C ARG A 644 -30.23 3.14 31.53
N GLU A 645 -30.06 4.43 31.31
CA GLU A 645 -29.02 4.98 30.42
C GLU A 645 -27.60 4.55 30.82
N GLY A 646 -27.30 4.57 32.13
CA GLY A 646 -26.00 4.12 32.63
C GLY A 646 -25.71 2.64 32.37
N GLU A 647 -26.73 1.78 32.43
CA GLU A 647 -26.60 0.36 32.08
C GLU A 647 -26.34 0.20 30.57
N LEU A 648 -27.07 0.96 29.75
CA LEU A 648 -26.93 0.93 28.29
C LEU A 648 -25.53 1.38 27.86
N MET A 649 -25.05 2.51 28.38
CA MET A 649 -23.73 3.07 28.07
C MET A 649 -22.60 2.17 28.55
N TRP A 650 -22.77 1.51 29.70
CA TRP A 650 -21.81 0.52 30.18
C TRP A 650 -21.78 -0.72 29.28
N LYS A 651 -22.95 -1.19 28.84
CA LYS A 651 -23.07 -2.39 28.01
C LYS A 651 -22.58 -2.18 26.58
N PHE A 652 -22.83 -1.00 26.01
CA PHE A 652 -22.49 -0.64 24.64
C PHE A 652 -21.67 0.66 24.61
N PRO A 653 -20.38 0.62 24.99
CA PRO A 653 -19.50 1.80 24.97
C PRO A 653 -19.27 2.35 23.55
N GLN A 654 -19.63 1.61 22.50
CA GLN A 654 -19.56 2.01 21.09
C GLN A 654 -20.68 2.97 20.67
N LEU A 655 -21.69 3.20 21.52
CA LEU A 655 -22.76 4.14 21.23
C LEU A 655 -22.22 5.57 21.28
N GLN A 656 -22.50 6.33 20.22
CA GLN A 656 -22.27 7.77 20.23
C GLN A 656 -23.50 8.46 20.79
N ILE A 657 -23.34 9.13 21.94
CA ILE A 657 -24.44 9.76 22.65
C ILE A 657 -24.50 11.25 22.28
N PRO A 658 -25.50 11.70 21.51
CA PRO A 658 -25.70 13.12 21.29
C PRO A 658 -26.15 13.79 22.58
N ASP A 659 -25.64 14.98 22.82
CA ASP A 659 -26.01 15.88 23.90
C ASP A 659 -26.19 17.31 23.38
N ALA A 660 -26.75 18.19 24.20
CA ALA A 660 -27.05 19.57 23.80
C ALA A 660 -25.82 20.34 23.31
N ASP A 661 -24.64 20.07 23.88
CA ASP A 661 -23.40 20.74 23.53
C ASP A 661 -22.85 20.24 22.19
N THR A 662 -22.74 18.92 22.01
CA THR A 662 -22.23 18.29 20.79
C THR A 662 -23.13 18.58 19.59
N VAL A 663 -24.46 18.53 19.76
CA VAL A 663 -25.39 18.81 18.67
C VAL A 663 -25.38 20.29 18.29
N SER A 664 -25.30 21.21 19.27
CA SER A 664 -25.27 22.65 19.00
C SER A 664 -23.93 23.14 18.44
N GLN A 665 -22.81 22.49 18.75
CA GLN A 665 -21.52 22.73 18.10
C GLN A 665 -21.58 22.49 16.59
N MET A 666 -22.46 21.58 16.14
CA MET A 666 -22.68 21.27 14.73
C MET A 666 -23.71 22.20 14.06
N ASN A 667 -24.21 23.24 14.73
CA ASN A 667 -25.11 24.23 14.13
C ASN A 667 -24.62 24.78 12.77
N PRO A 668 -23.33 25.11 12.57
CA PRO A 668 -22.85 25.55 11.27
C PRO A 668 -23.12 24.53 10.15
N LEU A 669 -23.00 23.23 10.45
CA LEU A 669 -23.32 22.15 9.52
C LEU A 669 -24.81 22.11 9.22
N TRP A 670 -25.67 22.12 10.25
CA TRP A 670 -27.12 22.09 10.08
C TRP A 670 -27.64 23.28 9.27
N GLN A 671 -27.14 24.49 9.57
CA GLN A 671 -27.48 25.71 8.81
C GLN A 671 -27.10 25.57 7.33
N LYS A 672 -25.90 25.05 7.02
CA LYS A 672 -25.47 24.87 5.64
C LYS A 672 -26.29 23.80 4.92
N LEU A 673 -26.62 22.71 5.60
CA LEU A 673 -27.48 21.66 5.07
C LEU A 673 -28.89 22.18 4.77
N GLY A 674 -29.55 22.89 5.69
CA GLY A 674 -30.87 23.49 5.45
C GLY A 674 -30.87 24.47 4.27
N ASN A 675 -29.87 25.36 4.21
CA ASN A 675 -29.71 26.29 3.08
C ASN A 675 -29.52 25.55 1.75
N PHE A 676 -28.72 24.49 1.73
CA PHE A 676 -28.50 23.67 0.55
C PHE A 676 -29.80 23.02 0.07
N ILE A 677 -30.60 22.43 0.96
CA ILE A 677 -31.86 21.79 0.59
C ILE A 677 -32.83 22.82 0.03
N HIS A 678 -33.00 23.96 0.71
CA HIS A 678 -33.88 25.02 0.25
C HIS A 678 -33.50 25.53 -1.15
N GLN A 679 -32.20 25.70 -1.41
CA GLN A 679 -31.71 26.14 -2.72
C GLN A 679 -31.85 25.07 -3.81
N THR A 680 -31.72 23.79 -3.44
CA THR A 680 -31.69 22.68 -4.40
C THR A 680 -33.07 22.12 -4.71
N PHE A 681 -33.96 22.12 -3.72
CA PHE A 681 -35.30 21.53 -3.77
C PHE A 681 -36.36 22.48 -3.15
N PRO A 682 -36.51 23.72 -3.67
CA PRO A 682 -37.42 24.72 -3.09
C PRO A 682 -38.89 24.29 -3.05
N GLU A 683 -39.29 23.34 -3.89
CA GLU A 683 -40.62 22.73 -3.92
C GLU A 683 -40.85 21.71 -2.80
N LEU A 684 -39.80 21.02 -2.36
CA LEU A 684 -39.85 20.04 -1.27
C LEU A 684 -39.54 20.66 0.09
N PHE A 685 -38.84 21.80 0.10
CA PHE A 685 -38.41 22.50 1.30
C PHE A 685 -38.57 24.02 1.14
N THR A 686 -39.73 24.52 1.57
CA THR A 686 -40.18 25.88 1.31
C THR A 686 -39.43 26.93 2.12
N ALA A 687 -39.60 28.21 1.77
CA ALA A 687 -38.96 29.31 2.50
C ALA A 687 -39.45 29.45 3.95
N GLU A 688 -40.72 29.15 4.22
CA GLU A 688 -41.28 29.12 5.57
C GLU A 688 -40.64 28.00 6.39
N GLU A 689 -40.54 26.79 5.82
CA GLU A 689 -39.89 25.64 6.45
C GLU A 689 -38.39 25.87 6.70
N GLN A 690 -37.70 26.59 5.81
CA GLN A 690 -36.32 27.00 6.05
C GLN A 690 -36.18 27.99 7.20
N GLN A 691 -37.15 28.90 7.39
CA GLN A 691 -37.16 29.80 8.54
C GLN A 691 -37.39 29.02 9.85
N ASP A 692 -38.32 28.06 9.85
CA ASP A 692 -38.59 27.20 11.00
C ASP A 692 -37.39 26.30 11.33
N PHE A 693 -36.77 25.70 10.31
CA PHE A 693 -35.54 24.91 10.46
C PHE A 693 -34.42 25.75 11.06
N GLN A 694 -34.19 26.95 10.51
CA GLN A 694 -33.16 27.86 11.02
C GLN A 694 -33.44 28.27 12.47
N HIS A 695 -34.71 28.54 12.81
CA HIS A 695 -35.12 28.85 14.18
C HIS A 695 -34.82 27.68 15.14
N TRP A 696 -35.10 26.43 14.73
CA TRP A 696 -34.75 25.27 15.54
C TRP A 696 -33.24 25.08 15.68
N VAL A 697 -32.48 25.28 14.61
CA VAL A 697 -31.01 25.20 14.65
C VAL A 697 -30.43 26.24 15.62
N ASP A 698 -30.91 27.49 15.55
CA ASP A 698 -30.41 28.57 16.42
C ASP A 698 -30.74 28.35 17.91
N ASN A 699 -31.78 27.56 18.20
CA ASN A 699 -32.21 27.23 19.56
C ASN A 699 -31.89 25.78 19.97
N THR A 700 -31.01 25.09 19.22
CA THR A 700 -30.67 23.67 19.43
C THR A 700 -30.31 23.33 20.87
N ALA A 701 -29.40 24.11 21.47
CA ALA A 701 -28.96 23.85 22.85
C ALA A 701 -30.13 23.84 23.86
N THR A 702 -31.17 24.65 23.64
CA THR A 702 -32.30 24.76 24.57
C THR A 702 -33.26 23.57 24.46
N TRP A 703 -33.69 23.21 23.25
CA TRP A 703 -34.65 22.11 23.11
C TRP A 703 -34.00 20.73 23.21
N TRP A 704 -32.68 20.61 22.96
CA TRP A 704 -31.97 19.36 23.26
C TRP A 704 -31.81 19.13 24.76
N GLN A 705 -31.67 20.18 25.59
CA GLN A 705 -31.72 20.02 27.05
C GLN A 705 -33.06 19.46 27.53
N GLU A 706 -34.17 19.74 26.84
CA GLU A 706 -35.46 19.10 27.13
C GLU A 706 -35.40 17.60 26.82
N ILE A 707 -34.77 17.19 25.71
CA ILE A 707 -34.58 15.78 25.34
C ILE A 707 -33.78 15.04 26.43
N GLU A 708 -32.71 15.64 26.94
CA GLU A 708 -31.84 15.03 27.96
C GLU A 708 -32.54 14.84 29.32
N GLN A 709 -33.58 15.62 29.60
CA GLN A 709 -34.36 15.53 30.84
C GLN A 709 -35.49 14.49 30.74
N MET A 710 -35.79 14.01 29.53
CA MET A 710 -36.81 12.99 29.30
C MET A 710 -36.21 11.57 29.36
N PRO A 711 -37.00 10.53 29.69
CA PRO A 711 -36.53 9.15 29.68
C PRO A 711 -36.07 8.72 28.28
N ARG A 712 -34.78 8.37 28.14
CA ARG A 712 -34.21 7.84 26.90
C ARG A 712 -33.97 6.34 26.99
N THR A 713 -33.77 5.73 25.83
CA THR A 713 -33.49 4.31 25.67
C THR A 713 -32.61 4.08 24.43
N LEU A 714 -32.24 2.83 24.18
CA LEU A 714 -31.65 2.43 22.91
C LEU A 714 -32.69 2.55 21.82
N ILE A 715 -32.44 3.43 20.85
CA ILE A 715 -33.21 3.51 19.60
C ILE A 715 -32.44 2.82 18.48
N HIS A 716 -33.15 2.38 17.45
CA HIS A 716 -32.58 1.88 16.21
C HIS A 716 -31.92 3.01 15.40
N GLY A 717 -32.52 4.21 15.37
CA GLY A 717 -31.96 5.39 14.72
C GLY A 717 -32.09 5.43 13.19
N ASP A 718 -32.63 4.36 12.58
CA ASP A 718 -33.01 4.31 11.15
C ASP A 718 -34.23 3.37 10.98
N PHE A 719 -35.22 3.51 11.87
CA PHE A 719 -36.37 2.60 12.00
C PHE A 719 -37.44 2.87 10.93
N ASN A 720 -37.15 2.45 9.70
CA ASN A 720 -38.00 2.66 8.52
C ASN A 720 -38.15 1.37 7.68
N PRO A 721 -39.09 1.29 6.71
CA PRO A 721 -39.38 0.07 5.93
C PRO A 721 -38.22 -0.54 5.13
N ARG A 722 -37.05 0.10 5.09
CA ARG A 722 -35.82 -0.43 4.49
C ARG A 722 -35.06 -1.38 5.42
N ASN A 723 -35.27 -1.23 6.73
CA ASN A 723 -34.52 -1.90 7.79
C ASN A 723 -35.41 -2.76 8.68
N ILE A 724 -36.71 -2.82 8.38
CA ILE A 724 -37.68 -3.62 9.14
C ILE A 724 -38.61 -4.38 8.21
N ALA A 725 -39.08 -5.54 8.67
CA ALA A 725 -40.12 -6.34 8.03
C ALA A 725 -40.82 -7.21 9.07
N PHE A 726 -41.78 -8.02 8.63
CA PHE A 726 -42.55 -8.87 9.53
C PHE A 726 -42.39 -10.36 9.23
N ARG A 727 -42.13 -11.14 10.26
CA ARG A 727 -42.20 -12.61 10.20
C ARG A 727 -43.63 -13.06 10.38
N GLN A 728 -44.09 -13.93 9.50
CA GLN A 728 -45.35 -14.64 9.68
C GLN A 728 -45.18 -15.70 10.78
N GLN A 729 -46.00 -15.62 11.82
CA GLN A 729 -46.13 -16.65 12.87
C GLN A 729 -47.57 -17.19 12.90
N GLU A 730 -47.78 -18.30 13.62
CA GLU A 730 -49.12 -18.87 13.82
C GLU A 730 -50.09 -17.88 14.50
N GLU A 731 -49.57 -17.06 15.43
CA GLU A 731 -50.35 -16.09 16.22
C GLU A 731 -50.41 -14.68 15.60
N GLY A 732 -49.83 -14.46 14.41
CA GLY A 732 -49.82 -13.17 13.71
C GLY A 732 -48.45 -12.75 13.19
N LEU A 733 -48.30 -11.45 12.93
CA LEU A 733 -47.04 -10.87 12.46
C LEU A 733 -46.12 -10.52 13.62
N ARG A 734 -44.80 -10.69 13.42
CA ARG A 734 -43.77 -10.26 14.39
C ARG A 734 -42.73 -9.39 13.71
N LEU A 735 -42.42 -8.24 14.30
CA LEU A 735 -41.35 -7.35 13.85
C LEU A 735 -40.00 -8.09 13.76
N CYS A 736 -39.23 -7.79 12.72
CA CYS A 736 -37.82 -8.08 12.59
C CYS A 736 -37.10 -6.82 12.08
N ALA A 737 -36.11 -6.33 12.81
CA ALA A 737 -35.35 -5.12 12.53
C ALA A 737 -33.85 -5.43 12.43
N TRP A 738 -33.20 -4.93 11.37
CA TRP A 738 -31.79 -5.13 11.07
C TRP A 738 -31.13 -3.79 10.71
N ASP A 739 -29.81 -3.75 10.56
CA ASP A 739 -29.06 -2.50 10.28
C ASP A 739 -29.05 -1.50 11.45
N TRP A 740 -28.61 -1.98 12.62
CA TRP A 740 -28.49 -1.17 13.86
C TRP A 740 -27.29 -0.21 13.86
N GLU A 741 -26.78 0.16 12.70
CA GLU A 741 -25.57 0.96 12.52
C GLU A 741 -25.67 2.41 13.03
N LEU A 742 -26.88 2.97 13.09
CA LEU A 742 -27.18 4.33 13.55
C LEU A 742 -27.80 4.38 14.95
N SER A 743 -27.86 3.24 15.63
CA SER A 743 -28.38 3.15 16.98
C SER A 743 -27.67 4.09 17.95
N THR A 744 -28.42 4.61 18.92
CA THR A 744 -27.92 5.55 19.93
C THR A 744 -28.86 5.59 21.14
N LEU A 745 -28.47 6.32 22.19
CA LEU A 745 -29.35 6.70 23.29
C LEU A 745 -30.17 7.92 22.88
N HIS A 746 -31.49 7.78 22.81
CA HIS A 746 -32.38 8.89 22.47
C HIS A 746 -33.78 8.66 23.04
N LEU A 747 -34.67 9.64 22.85
CA LEU A 747 -36.11 9.49 23.05
C LEU A 747 -36.65 8.30 22.23
N PRO A 748 -37.43 7.38 22.83
CA PRO A 748 -38.05 6.27 22.12
C PRO A 748 -38.99 6.74 20.99
N GLN A 749 -39.55 7.95 21.09
CA GLN A 749 -40.39 8.54 20.05
C GLN A 749 -39.62 8.82 18.75
N ARG A 750 -38.28 8.81 18.76
CA ARG A 750 -37.46 9.06 17.56
C ARG A 750 -37.59 7.97 16.50
N ASP A 751 -37.67 6.71 16.90
CA ASP A 751 -37.96 5.61 15.98
C ASP A 751 -39.43 5.63 15.52
N LEU A 752 -40.36 6.06 16.38
CA LEU A 752 -41.77 6.23 16.00
C LEU A 752 -41.93 7.33 14.94
N ALA A 753 -41.30 8.50 15.15
CA ALA A 753 -41.35 9.61 14.21
C ALA A 753 -40.81 9.19 12.84
N GLU A 754 -39.74 8.38 12.82
CA GLU A 754 -39.18 7.87 11.57
C GLU A 754 -40.07 6.83 10.90
N LEU A 755 -40.61 5.87 11.67
CA LEU A 755 -41.58 4.90 11.16
C LEU A 755 -42.75 5.60 10.46
N LEU A 756 -43.35 6.58 11.11
CA LEU A 756 -44.50 7.30 10.58
C LEU A 756 -44.12 8.15 9.36
N ALA A 757 -42.97 8.84 9.39
CA ALA A 757 -42.50 9.65 8.26
C ALA A 757 -42.29 8.82 6.98
N PHE A 758 -41.86 7.57 7.12
CA PHE A 758 -41.55 6.69 5.97
C PHE A 758 -42.65 5.70 5.63
N SER A 759 -43.61 5.41 6.51
CA SER A 759 -44.63 4.37 6.28
C SER A 759 -46.03 4.92 6.00
N LEU A 760 -46.32 6.16 6.40
CA LEU A 760 -47.62 6.78 6.12
C LEU A 760 -47.71 7.27 4.67
N ASP A 761 -48.95 7.36 4.18
CA ASP A 761 -49.31 7.86 2.86
C ASP A 761 -50.44 8.91 2.94
N GLN A 762 -50.93 9.34 1.77
CA GLN A 762 -51.98 10.36 1.63
C GLN A 762 -53.34 9.98 2.23
N HIS A 763 -53.54 8.74 2.68
CA HIS A 763 -54.79 8.26 3.29
C HIS A 763 -54.78 8.37 4.81
N SER A 764 -53.65 8.78 5.42
CA SER A 764 -53.52 8.93 6.87
C SER A 764 -54.09 10.27 7.36
N ASP A 765 -54.68 10.28 8.56
CA ASP A 765 -55.23 11.48 9.21
C ASP A 765 -54.60 11.75 10.60
N ALA A 766 -54.95 12.90 11.19
CA ALA A 766 -54.39 13.33 12.48
C ALA A 766 -54.76 12.38 13.63
N ASP A 767 -55.96 11.79 13.59
CA ASP A 767 -56.42 10.85 14.61
C ASP A 767 -55.62 9.54 14.56
N SER A 768 -55.26 9.08 13.36
CA SER A 768 -54.40 7.90 13.16
C SER A 768 -52.99 8.11 13.71
N VAL A 769 -52.42 9.31 13.53
CA VAL A 769 -51.12 9.68 14.10
C VAL A 769 -51.19 9.74 15.63
N ALA A 770 -52.21 10.42 16.18
CA ALA A 770 -52.43 10.48 17.62
C ALA A 770 -52.62 9.09 18.24
N TYR A 771 -53.35 8.20 17.56
CA TYR A 771 -53.49 6.81 17.95
C TYR A 771 -52.14 6.07 17.99
N CYS A 772 -51.28 6.24 16.98
CA CYS A 772 -49.95 5.62 16.96
C CYS A 772 -49.05 6.10 18.10
N ILE A 773 -49.07 7.40 18.40
CA ILE A 773 -48.32 8.00 19.51
C ILE A 773 -48.79 7.44 20.85
N GLU A 774 -50.11 7.37 21.06
CA GLU A 774 -50.69 6.85 22.28
C GLU A 774 -50.49 5.33 22.43
N LEU A 775 -50.60 4.57 21.34
CA LEU A 775 -50.32 3.14 21.33
C LEU A 775 -48.87 2.86 21.75
N HIS A 776 -47.91 3.62 21.21
CA HIS A 776 -46.50 3.49 21.58
C HIS A 776 -46.27 3.77 23.06
N ARG A 777 -46.90 4.83 23.61
CA ARG A 777 -46.83 5.18 25.03
C ARG A 777 -47.38 4.06 25.92
N VAL A 778 -48.59 3.59 25.63
CA VAL A 778 -49.30 2.57 26.43
C VAL A 778 -48.55 1.25 26.44
N GLU A 779 -48.09 0.79 25.27
CA GLU A 779 -47.30 -0.43 25.16
C GLU A 779 -45.98 -0.32 25.94
N LEU A 780 -45.29 0.82 25.83
CA LEU A 780 -44.03 1.03 26.51
C LEU A 780 -44.20 1.19 28.03
N GLU A 781 -45.25 1.87 28.50
CA GLU A 781 -45.63 1.93 29.92
C GLU A 781 -45.91 0.53 30.49
N GLN A 782 -46.70 -0.27 29.77
CA GLN A 782 -47.00 -1.65 30.17
C GLN A 782 -45.75 -2.53 30.26
N LYS A 783 -44.82 -2.40 29.30
CA LYS A 783 -43.63 -3.26 29.19
C LYS A 783 -42.49 -2.84 30.11
N SER A 784 -42.29 -1.53 30.27
CA SER A 784 -41.25 -0.98 31.16
C SER A 784 -41.67 -0.93 32.63
N GLY A 785 -42.98 -0.87 32.90
CA GLY A 785 -43.52 -0.64 34.24
C GLY A 785 -43.36 0.81 34.73
N LEU A 786 -42.94 1.73 33.87
CA LEU A 786 -42.82 3.16 34.19
C LEU A 786 -44.11 3.90 33.87
N SER A 787 -44.55 4.79 34.76
CA SER A 787 -45.68 5.68 34.50
C SER A 787 -45.25 6.75 33.49
N LEU A 788 -45.89 6.81 32.33
CA LEU A 788 -45.55 7.74 31.25
C LEU A 788 -46.67 8.76 31.06
N ASP A 789 -46.44 10.03 31.43
CA ASP A 789 -47.44 11.09 31.28
C ASP A 789 -47.77 11.39 29.79
N PRO A 790 -49.05 11.37 29.37
CA PRO A 790 -49.43 11.59 27.97
C PRO A 790 -48.98 12.94 27.40
N ILE A 791 -49.04 14.02 28.19
CA ILE A 791 -48.65 15.37 27.72
C ILE A 791 -47.15 15.43 27.47
N SER A 792 -46.35 14.95 28.44
CA SER A 792 -44.90 14.86 28.32
C SER A 792 -44.48 13.93 27.17
N TRP A 793 -45.24 12.85 26.93
CA TRP A 793 -44.99 11.92 25.84
C TRP A 793 -45.19 12.54 24.46
N GLN A 794 -46.31 13.28 24.31
CA GLN A 794 -46.60 14.05 23.11
C GLN A 794 -45.48 15.07 22.84
N ARG A 795 -45.03 15.79 23.88
CA ARG A 795 -43.89 16.71 23.76
C ARG A 795 -42.61 16.00 23.32
N GLY A 796 -42.35 14.80 23.84
CA GLY A 796 -41.22 13.97 23.39
C GLY A 796 -41.30 13.61 21.91
N TYR A 797 -42.51 13.32 21.39
CA TYR A 797 -42.71 13.08 19.95
C TYR A 797 -42.43 14.33 19.10
N GLU A 798 -42.85 15.51 19.54
CA GLU A 798 -42.54 16.77 18.84
C GLU A 798 -41.02 17.01 18.76
N LEU A 799 -40.31 16.82 19.88
CA LEU A 799 -38.85 16.97 19.94
C LEU A 799 -38.13 15.93 19.07
N ALA A 800 -38.59 14.69 19.09
CA ALA A 800 -38.08 13.62 18.25
C ALA A 800 -38.28 13.89 16.75
N LEU A 801 -39.43 14.45 16.37
CA LEU A 801 -39.74 14.83 14.98
C LEU A 801 -38.89 16.02 14.53
N ARG A 802 -38.65 17.00 15.42
CA ARG A 802 -37.71 18.11 15.17
C ARG A 802 -36.28 17.60 14.96
N ASP A 803 -35.82 16.67 15.80
CA ASP A 803 -34.50 16.05 15.65
C ASP A 803 -34.35 15.29 14.32
N LEU A 804 -35.34 14.49 13.94
CA LEU A 804 -35.40 13.80 12.65
C LEU A 804 -35.31 14.79 11.48
N TRP A 805 -36.12 15.86 11.52
CA TRP A 805 -36.14 16.91 10.51
C TRP A 805 -34.81 17.66 10.40
N MET A 806 -34.12 17.88 11.52
CA MET A 806 -32.87 18.64 11.55
C MET A 806 -31.64 17.80 11.21
N ARG A 807 -31.46 16.63 11.82
CA ARG A 807 -30.19 15.88 11.74
C ARG A 807 -30.17 14.81 10.66
N ARG A 808 -31.32 14.23 10.30
CA ARG A 808 -31.39 13.04 9.44
C ARG A 808 -31.93 13.33 8.05
N ILE A 809 -33.06 14.03 7.94
CA ILE A 809 -33.65 14.37 6.63
C ILE A 809 -32.67 15.11 5.73
N PRO A 810 -31.86 16.06 6.23
CA PRO A 810 -30.87 16.72 5.39
C PRO A 810 -29.82 15.81 4.78
N LEU A 811 -29.38 14.78 5.51
CA LEU A 811 -28.43 13.79 5.01
C LEU A 811 -29.07 12.93 3.91
N TYR A 812 -30.35 12.56 4.07
CA TYR A 812 -31.13 11.89 3.03
C TYR A 812 -31.29 12.76 1.78
N MET A 813 -31.61 14.05 1.93
CA MET A 813 -31.74 14.99 0.80
C MET A 813 -30.42 15.23 0.07
N MET A 814 -29.32 15.32 0.82
CA MET A 814 -27.97 15.41 0.25
C MET A 814 -27.64 14.18 -0.60
N ALA A 815 -27.88 12.97 -0.07
CA ALA A 815 -27.66 11.75 -0.83
C ALA A 815 -28.65 11.61 -2.00
N HIS A 816 -29.92 12.03 -1.84
CA HIS A 816 -30.92 12.05 -2.91
C HIS A 816 -30.49 12.92 -4.09
N LYS A 817 -29.79 14.04 -3.87
CA LYS A 817 -29.25 14.88 -4.95
C LYS A 817 -28.27 14.13 -5.86
N VAL A 818 -27.53 13.18 -5.31
CA VAL A 818 -26.50 12.41 -6.04
C VAL A 818 -27.06 11.08 -6.57
N VAL A 819 -27.87 10.39 -5.77
CA VAL A 819 -28.34 9.01 -6.04
C VAL A 819 -29.75 8.96 -6.64
N GLY A 820 -30.62 9.92 -6.29
CA GLY A 820 -32.00 9.97 -6.79
C GLY A 820 -32.96 8.98 -6.12
N TYR A 821 -33.15 9.07 -4.80
CA TYR A 821 -34.13 8.24 -4.07
C TYR A 821 -35.59 8.49 -4.48
N PRO A 822 -36.32 7.49 -5.04
CA PRO A 822 -37.70 7.66 -5.47
C PRO A 822 -38.69 7.97 -4.34
N PHE A 823 -38.43 7.47 -3.13
CA PHE A 823 -39.31 7.68 -1.97
C PHE A 823 -39.23 9.09 -1.37
N MET A 824 -38.22 9.88 -1.70
CA MET A 824 -37.90 11.09 -0.93
C MET A 824 -38.98 12.17 -1.04
N GLU A 825 -39.59 12.36 -2.21
CA GLU A 825 -40.68 13.33 -2.36
C GLU A 825 -41.89 13.00 -1.47
N ARG A 826 -42.24 11.72 -1.37
CA ARG A 826 -43.33 11.23 -0.50
C ARG A 826 -42.97 11.48 0.95
N THR A 827 -41.80 11.03 1.39
CA THR A 827 -41.32 11.21 2.76
C THR A 827 -41.29 12.68 3.16
N MET A 828 -40.83 13.58 2.27
CA MET A 828 -40.85 15.02 2.51
C MET A 828 -42.25 15.56 2.72
N LYS A 829 -43.23 15.16 1.90
CA LYS A 829 -44.64 15.56 2.09
C LYS A 829 -45.20 15.05 3.41
N THR A 830 -44.93 13.78 3.74
CA THR A 830 -45.41 13.16 4.98
C THR A 830 -44.82 13.85 6.21
N ILE A 831 -43.50 14.06 6.27
CA ILE A 831 -42.88 14.65 7.45
C ILE A 831 -43.27 16.12 7.65
N ARG A 832 -43.45 16.89 6.56
CA ARG A 832 -43.98 18.27 6.62
C ARG A 832 -45.38 18.29 7.21
N TRP A 833 -46.24 17.37 6.77
CA TRP A 833 -47.58 17.22 7.33
C TRP A 833 -47.52 16.85 8.82
N LEU A 834 -46.68 15.87 9.22
CA LEU A 834 -46.49 15.51 10.61
C LEU A 834 -46.02 16.71 11.47
N ILE A 835 -45.09 17.53 10.96
CA ILE A 835 -44.64 18.76 11.64
C ILE A 835 -45.77 19.78 11.76
N SER A 836 -46.64 19.89 10.76
CA SER A 836 -47.79 20.80 10.82
C SER A 836 -48.78 20.44 11.93
N LEU A 837 -48.91 19.14 12.25
CA LEU A 837 -49.77 18.67 13.34
C LEU A 837 -49.25 19.07 14.74
N THR A 838 -47.97 19.39 14.87
CA THR A 838 -47.36 19.82 16.14
C THR A 838 -47.41 21.33 16.37
N ARG A 839 -48.06 22.11 15.49
CA ARG A 839 -48.10 23.58 15.55
C ARG A 839 -49.37 24.16 16.19
N ASN A 840 -50.25 23.30 16.72
CA ASN A 840 -51.53 23.71 17.32
C ASN A 840 -51.46 23.95 18.83
#